data_AF-A0A7D9H0R6-F1
#
_entry.id   AF-A0A7D9H0R6-F1
#
_cell.length_a   1.000
_cell.length_b   1.000
_cell.length_c   1.000
_cell.angle_alpha   90.00
_cell.angle_beta   90.00
_cell.angle_gamma   90.00
#
_symmetry.space_group_name_H-M   'P 1'
#
loop_
_entity.id
_entity.type
_entity.pdbx_description
1 polymer ?
#
loop_
_entity_poly.entity_id
_entity_poly.type
_entity_poly.pdbx_seq_one_letter_code
_entity_poly.pdbx_strand_id
1 'polypeptide(L)'
;MSSNIPNGQCIEFSDKLFCNRSSSKQANLPYYSDKVLLPETVLEQLLNGQKALNIKCLPHPLIFRLSTPSNQCYAGVREFISSEGEIELPGLLADKLGILQDAMSTPVIVQLVNEVKSAKTLVLTPEMVYSQFTSDQDWKWFLEAKLTSLYTTLTQGDELIIKDDSASLQIYKLKVSKTSPGRTVCIIDTDIDLDITPLNNEMAERLSAGKAKRDVEFLAVKVDDVATVSVENSQKLLINVTPNIQQQGLIISADMDFAISGNRLISQDLFLKSTFSKGDKELIINTGNKLLDGANIYVIPMGREFVEAKFKICSADRKIVEVHNKDGEGTTSHNSSYVQCAYCKSWILKRSQLMHENFCRRNNIPCDKGCGRVFLRKIPETHWHCCSTYGDSTESLRLHKEYCHEGPVTCPKCDKKFSNKQELCRHRDMECPESLHECRFCHLIVPRGEQTPETRLLDMSAHEFTCGAKTTECRNCGKVIRRMDMESHHRIHELDRVSRSEPIVCSNQNCTRIISQTGAQNVLGLCNVCFGPFYSSAYDPKHIKLRSRLERKYIIQMQHGCGNNWCDNTFCRSSKRFAWKNLQLSDIIKFVRSDLVPRDVCEHREYNFCVDETITRQKHLEETLLEDPDFSEYGKGWICEGLNSVSAGEENANRIVPKLRGWLIKYGVKKSEY
;
A
#
# COMPACT_ATOMS: atom_id res chain seq x y z
N MET A 1 21.65 1.31 15.42
CA MET A 1 21.81 1.21 16.88
C MET A 1 23.02 0.33 17.13
N SER A 2 24.09 0.87 17.68
CA SER A 2 25.38 0.20 17.87
C SER A 2 25.32 -0.82 19.01
N SER A 3 25.47 -2.10 18.67
CA SER A 3 25.53 -3.27 19.55
C SER A 3 26.89 -3.36 20.26
N ASN A 4 26.94 -3.10 21.56
CA ASN A 4 28.16 -3.22 22.36
C ASN A 4 28.34 -4.67 22.86
N ILE A 5 28.96 -5.51 22.03
CA ILE A 5 29.91 -6.51 22.54
C ILE A 5 31.29 -5.89 22.32
N PRO A 6 32.11 -5.66 23.37
CA PRO A 6 33.46 -5.12 23.21
C PRO A 6 34.30 -6.02 22.28
N ASN A 7 35.03 -5.41 21.33
CA ASN A 7 35.93 -6.15 20.43
C ASN A 7 36.86 -7.06 21.24
N GLY A 8 36.75 -8.37 21.01
CA GLY A 8 37.63 -9.39 21.63
C GLY A 8 37.00 -10.26 22.72
N GLN A 9 35.77 -10.00 23.17
CA GLN A 9 35.03 -10.95 24.02
C GLN A 9 34.28 -11.96 23.14
N CYS A 10 34.64 -13.24 23.26
CA CYS A 10 33.94 -14.33 22.61
C CYS A 10 33.15 -15.12 23.66
N ILE A 11 31.91 -15.47 23.35
CA ILE A 11 31.19 -16.52 24.08
C ILE A 11 31.61 -17.83 23.40
N GLU A 12 32.59 -18.50 24.00
CA GLU A 12 32.96 -19.86 23.65
C GLU A 12 32.06 -20.82 24.42
N PHE A 13 31.46 -21.78 23.71
CA PHE A 13 30.67 -22.84 24.31
C PHE A 13 31.62 -23.89 24.87
N SER A 14 31.38 -24.35 26.10
CA SER A 14 32.25 -25.29 26.80
C SER A 14 32.31 -26.68 26.14
N ASP A 15 31.26 -27.04 25.42
CA ASP A 15 31.09 -28.37 24.87
C ASP A 15 31.36 -28.39 23.37
N LYS A 16 32.27 -29.28 22.96
CA LYS A 16 32.50 -29.57 21.54
C LYS A 16 31.26 -30.27 20.99
N LEU A 17 30.69 -29.74 19.91
CA LEU A 17 29.56 -30.38 19.24
C LEU A 17 30.08 -31.40 18.22
N PHE A 18 29.39 -32.52 18.09
CA PHE A 18 29.72 -33.55 17.11
C PHE A 18 28.82 -33.41 15.89
N CYS A 19 29.40 -33.51 14.70
CA CYS A 19 28.61 -33.44 13.48
C CYS A 19 27.76 -34.71 13.32
N ASN A 20 26.43 -34.56 13.32
CA ASN A 20 25.52 -35.64 12.94
C ASN A 20 25.03 -35.42 11.51
N ARG A 21 25.39 -36.33 10.59
CA ARG A 21 24.74 -36.48 9.28
C ARG A 21 23.69 -37.57 9.41
N SER A 22 22.56 -37.24 10.02
CA SER A 22 21.49 -38.20 10.24
C SER A 22 20.86 -38.60 8.90
N SER A 23 20.97 -39.90 8.58
CA SER A 23 20.30 -40.57 7.45
C SER A 23 18.79 -40.77 7.72
N SER A 24 18.24 -40.11 8.72
CA SER A 24 16.85 -40.22 9.18
C SER A 24 16.07 -38.93 8.91
N LYS A 25 15.32 -38.92 7.79
CA LYS A 25 14.01 -38.28 7.48
C LYS A 25 13.46 -37.04 8.25
N GLN A 26 14.20 -36.32 9.11
CA GLN A 26 13.62 -35.33 10.03
C GLN A 26 14.35 -33.99 10.16
N ALA A 27 15.38 -33.69 9.37
CA ALA A 27 15.86 -32.31 9.23
C ALA A 27 16.17 -31.94 7.77
N ASN A 28 15.38 -31.03 7.23
CA ASN A 28 15.35 -30.61 5.82
C ASN A 28 16.34 -29.44 5.58
N LEU A 29 17.62 -29.62 5.91
CA LEU A 29 18.66 -28.61 5.64
C LEU A 29 19.00 -28.61 4.14
N PRO A 30 18.89 -27.48 3.42
CA PRO A 30 19.34 -27.39 2.04
C PRO A 30 20.84 -27.68 1.96
N TYR A 31 21.26 -28.55 1.03
CA TYR A 31 22.68 -28.92 0.89
C TYR A 31 23.59 -27.71 0.66
N TYR A 32 23.13 -26.74 -0.14
CA TYR A 32 23.83 -25.49 -0.47
C TYR A 32 23.30 -24.32 0.38
N SER A 33 23.62 -24.34 1.67
CA SER A 33 23.29 -23.28 2.62
C SER A 33 24.42 -23.13 3.64
N ASP A 34 24.55 -21.96 4.26
CA ASP A 34 25.44 -21.74 5.39
C ASP A 34 24.71 -21.72 6.75
N LYS A 35 23.42 -22.08 6.76
CA LYS A 35 22.57 -22.07 7.95
C LYS A 35 22.60 -23.42 8.64
N VAL A 36 23.01 -23.46 9.90
CA VAL A 36 23.15 -24.69 10.71
C VAL A 36 21.99 -24.85 11.69
N LEU A 37 21.79 -26.07 12.18
CA LEU A 37 20.93 -26.35 13.34
C LEU A 37 21.81 -26.64 14.55
N LEU A 38 21.50 -25.93 15.63
CA LEU A 38 22.21 -26.03 16.92
C LEU A 38 21.27 -26.58 18.00
N PRO A 39 21.79 -27.13 19.11
CA PRO A 39 20.94 -27.64 20.17
C PRO A 39 20.44 -26.51 21.06
N GLU A 40 19.32 -26.72 21.75
CA GLU A 40 18.72 -25.73 22.66
C GLU A 40 19.68 -25.31 23.78
N THR A 41 20.57 -26.21 24.22
CA THR A 41 21.61 -25.93 25.23
C THR A 41 22.55 -24.80 24.82
N VAL A 42 22.84 -24.64 23.51
CA VAL A 42 23.66 -23.53 23.00
C VAL A 42 22.93 -22.20 23.16
N LEU A 43 21.61 -22.17 22.95
CA LEU A 43 20.79 -20.98 23.17
C LEU A 43 20.75 -20.61 24.66
N GLU A 44 20.60 -21.59 25.54
CA GLU A 44 20.65 -21.36 26.99
C GLU A 44 22.02 -20.81 27.43
N GLN A 45 23.12 -21.39 26.93
CA GLN A 45 24.47 -20.89 27.19
C GLN A 45 24.67 -19.47 26.67
N LEU A 46 24.10 -19.12 25.51
CA LEU A 46 24.10 -17.75 24.98
C LEU A 46 23.37 -16.76 25.90
N LEU A 47 22.17 -17.13 26.37
CA LEU A 47 21.36 -16.27 27.25
C LEU A 47 22.01 -16.11 28.63
N ASN A 48 22.62 -17.18 29.16
CA ASN A 48 23.37 -17.13 30.42
C ASN A 48 24.65 -16.30 30.28
N GLY A 49 25.38 -16.46 29.17
CA GLY A 49 26.55 -15.65 28.83
C GLY A 49 26.19 -14.17 28.68
N GLN A 50 25.05 -13.86 28.05
CA GLN A 50 24.53 -12.49 27.93
C GLN A 50 24.30 -11.86 29.31
N LYS A 51 23.68 -12.59 30.25
CA LYS A 51 23.45 -12.13 31.63
C LYS A 51 24.77 -11.95 32.38
N ALA A 52 25.69 -12.90 32.27
CA ALA A 52 26.99 -12.87 32.95
C ALA A 52 27.88 -11.71 32.49
N LEU A 53 27.87 -11.41 31.19
CA LEU A 53 28.64 -10.32 30.57
C LEU A 53 27.89 -8.97 30.57
N ASN A 54 26.67 -8.93 31.12
CA ASN A 54 25.80 -7.76 31.18
C ASN A 54 25.55 -7.10 29.80
N ILE A 55 25.41 -7.93 28.76
CA ILE A 55 25.18 -7.50 27.38
C ILE A 55 23.69 -7.17 27.19
N LYS A 56 23.38 -5.94 26.79
CA LYS A 56 21.98 -5.47 26.65
C LYS A 56 21.17 -6.24 25.60
N CYS A 57 21.79 -6.63 24.48
CA CYS A 57 21.14 -7.35 23.39
C CYS A 57 22.17 -8.17 22.62
N LEU A 58 21.81 -9.39 22.21
CA LEU A 58 22.64 -10.21 21.32
C LEU A 58 22.68 -9.60 19.91
N PRO A 59 23.77 -9.84 19.14
CA PRO A 59 23.87 -9.35 17.77
C PRO A 59 22.82 -10.00 16.89
N HIS A 60 22.29 -9.24 15.92
CA HIS A 60 21.40 -9.74 14.89
C HIS A 60 22.02 -9.47 13.51
N PRO A 61 22.13 -10.48 12.63
CA PRO A 61 21.89 -11.91 12.87
C PRO A 61 22.97 -12.55 13.78
N LEU A 62 22.68 -13.74 14.32
CA LEU A 62 23.66 -14.54 15.07
C LEU A 62 24.59 -15.26 14.09
N ILE A 63 25.88 -14.93 14.14
CA ILE A 63 26.92 -15.51 13.29
C ILE A 63 27.88 -16.31 14.16
N PHE A 64 28.15 -17.55 13.75
CA PHE A 64 29.04 -18.46 14.44
C PHE A 64 30.27 -18.73 13.58
N ARG A 65 31.45 -18.72 14.22
CA ARG A 65 32.67 -19.30 13.67
C ARG A 65 32.68 -20.78 14.03
N LEU A 66 32.72 -21.62 13.00
CA LEU A 66 32.87 -23.06 13.11
C LEU A 66 34.33 -23.40 12.84
N SER A 67 34.97 -24.11 13.75
CA SER A 67 36.34 -24.59 13.57
C SER A 67 36.48 -26.07 13.83
N THR A 68 37.23 -26.72 12.94
CA THR A 68 37.79 -28.06 13.09
C THR A 68 39.31 -27.91 13.24
N PRO A 69 40.04 -28.97 13.62
CA PRO A 69 41.51 -28.89 13.70
C PRO A 69 42.19 -28.46 12.40
N SER A 70 41.56 -28.73 11.25
CA SER A 70 42.08 -28.44 9.92
C SER A 70 41.59 -27.11 9.35
N ASN A 71 40.30 -26.80 9.48
CA ASN A 71 39.64 -25.73 8.75
C ASN A 71 38.69 -24.90 9.62
N GLN A 72 38.44 -23.67 9.20
CA GLN A 72 37.47 -22.77 9.83
C GLN A 72 36.55 -22.13 8.79
N CYS A 73 35.30 -21.91 9.14
CA CYS A 73 34.33 -21.17 8.33
C CYS A 73 33.32 -20.41 9.21
N TYR A 74 32.52 -19.56 8.59
CA TYR A 74 31.44 -18.83 9.25
C TYR A 74 30.10 -19.41 8.81
N ALA A 75 29.13 -19.40 9.72
CA ALA A 75 27.80 -19.95 9.51
C ALA A 75 26.76 -19.16 10.31
N GLY A 76 25.55 -19.08 9.79
CA GLY A 76 24.39 -18.56 10.52
C GLY A 76 23.63 -19.68 11.19
N VAL A 77 22.83 -19.37 12.20
CA VAL A 77 21.88 -20.34 12.77
C VAL A 77 20.53 -20.22 12.06
N ARG A 78 19.93 -21.37 11.72
CA ARG A 78 18.53 -21.44 11.27
C ARG A 78 17.60 -21.50 12.47
N GLU A 79 17.73 -22.57 13.25
CA GLU A 79 16.89 -22.92 14.39
C GLU A 79 17.72 -23.67 15.44
N PHE A 80 17.27 -23.66 16.69
CA PHE A 80 17.89 -24.37 17.81
C PHE A 80 17.10 -25.64 18.13
N ILE A 81 17.18 -26.67 17.27
CA ILE A 81 16.36 -27.89 17.37
C ILE A 81 17.17 -29.19 17.27
N SER A 82 18.50 -29.14 17.18
CA SER A 82 19.30 -30.37 17.07
C SER A 82 19.41 -31.11 18.41
N SER A 83 19.74 -32.41 18.34
CA SER A 83 20.00 -33.24 19.52
C SER A 83 21.12 -32.64 20.38
N GLU A 84 21.03 -32.81 21.69
CA GLU A 84 22.04 -32.34 22.63
C GLU A 84 23.43 -32.91 22.30
N GLY A 85 24.44 -32.03 22.24
CA GLY A 85 25.81 -32.39 21.88
C GLY A 85 26.08 -32.56 20.38
N GLU A 86 25.07 -32.38 19.53
CA GLU A 86 25.18 -32.53 18.07
C GLU A 86 24.93 -31.22 17.32
N ILE A 87 25.67 -31.02 16.21
CA ILE A 87 25.44 -29.96 15.23
C ILE A 87 25.09 -30.56 13.88
N GLU A 88 24.03 -30.07 13.26
CA GLU A 88 23.68 -30.46 11.89
C GLU A 88 24.19 -29.40 10.91
N LEU A 89 25.07 -29.85 10.01
CA LEU A 89 25.75 -29.02 9.03
C LEU A 89 25.22 -29.29 7.61
N PRO A 90 24.87 -28.25 6.83
CA PRO A 90 24.73 -28.37 5.39
C PRO A 90 25.97 -29.00 4.73
N GLY A 91 25.76 -29.70 3.62
CA GLY A 91 26.83 -30.36 2.87
C GLY A 91 27.98 -29.40 2.51
N LEU A 92 27.63 -28.19 2.04
CA LEU A 92 28.58 -27.13 1.71
C LEU A 92 29.54 -26.78 2.86
N LEU A 93 29.04 -26.68 4.10
CA LEU A 93 29.87 -26.34 5.26
C LEU A 93 30.71 -27.52 5.72
N ALA A 94 30.15 -28.73 5.68
CA ALA A 94 30.91 -29.94 5.98
C ALA A 94 32.09 -30.12 5.02
N ASP A 95 31.91 -29.83 3.73
CA ASP A 95 32.97 -29.86 2.73
C ASP A 95 34.05 -28.80 3.02
N LYS A 96 33.65 -27.57 3.40
CA LYS A 96 34.59 -26.51 3.82
C LYS A 96 35.36 -26.87 5.09
N LEU A 97 34.72 -27.54 6.05
CA LEU A 97 35.36 -27.98 7.29
C LEU A 97 36.19 -29.25 7.11
N GLY A 98 36.17 -29.89 5.94
CA GLY A 98 36.93 -31.11 5.66
C GLY A 98 36.37 -32.35 6.38
N ILE A 99 35.08 -32.36 6.69
CA ILE A 99 34.41 -33.47 7.37
C ILE A 99 34.01 -34.51 6.33
N LEU A 100 34.77 -35.60 6.25
CA LEU A 100 34.51 -36.73 5.35
C LEU A 100 33.21 -37.47 5.73
N GLN A 101 32.56 -38.10 4.75
CA GLN A 101 31.26 -38.78 4.91
C GLN A 101 31.24 -39.86 6.01
N ASP A 102 32.39 -40.47 6.33
CA ASP A 102 32.50 -41.54 7.34
C ASP A 102 32.91 -41.06 8.75
N ALA A 103 33.16 -39.76 8.93
CA ALA A 103 33.70 -39.21 10.17
C ALA A 103 32.60 -38.75 11.15
N MET A 104 31.82 -39.71 11.65
CA MET A 104 30.66 -39.49 12.52
C MET A 104 30.95 -38.91 13.92
N SER A 105 32.19 -38.53 14.21
CA SER A 105 32.57 -37.95 15.51
C SER A 105 33.56 -36.78 15.38
N THR A 106 33.57 -36.04 14.27
CA THR A 106 34.47 -34.89 14.15
C THR A 106 33.99 -33.78 15.09
N PRO A 107 34.80 -33.34 16.08
CA PRO A 107 34.40 -32.27 16.97
C PRO A 107 34.47 -30.94 16.23
N VAL A 108 33.37 -30.19 16.27
CA VAL A 108 33.25 -28.83 15.73
C VAL A 108 33.16 -27.89 16.92
N ILE A 109 34.11 -26.96 16.98
CA ILE A 109 34.08 -25.87 17.95
C ILE A 109 33.20 -24.77 17.36
N VAL A 110 32.18 -24.37 18.11
CA VAL A 110 31.25 -23.31 17.73
C VAL A 110 31.54 -22.10 18.62
N GLN A 111 31.60 -20.91 18.01
CA GLN A 111 31.91 -19.69 18.74
C GLN A 111 31.09 -18.54 18.18
N LEU A 112 30.35 -17.82 19.02
CA LEU A 112 29.64 -16.61 18.59
C LEU A 112 30.65 -15.51 18.28
N VAL A 113 30.55 -14.91 17.09
CA VAL A 113 31.45 -13.86 16.63
C VAL A 113 30.69 -12.59 16.26
N ASN A 114 31.29 -11.43 16.57
CA ASN A 114 30.77 -10.10 16.22
C ASN A 114 31.73 -9.32 15.29
N GLU A 115 32.78 -9.98 14.79
CA GLU A 115 33.80 -9.39 13.92
C GLU A 115 33.34 -9.24 12.46
N VAL A 116 32.32 -10.03 12.07
CA VAL A 116 31.78 -10.03 10.70
C VAL A 116 30.90 -8.80 10.49
N LYS A 117 31.41 -7.86 9.70
CA LYS A 117 30.68 -6.63 9.37
C LYS A 117 29.65 -6.86 8.27
N SER A 118 28.59 -6.07 8.31
CA SER A 118 27.60 -5.92 7.24
C SER A 118 28.25 -5.60 5.89
N ALA A 119 27.82 -6.31 4.84
CA ALA A 119 28.28 -6.12 3.48
C ALA A 119 27.86 -4.73 2.96
N LYS A 120 28.79 -4.01 2.35
CA LYS A 120 28.50 -2.77 1.58
C LYS A 120 28.54 -3.01 0.09
N THR A 121 29.49 -3.81 -0.37
CA THR A 121 29.69 -4.13 -1.78
C THR A 121 30.00 -5.60 -1.92
N LEU A 122 29.34 -6.25 -2.87
CA LEU A 122 29.52 -7.66 -3.19
C LEU A 122 29.66 -7.81 -4.70
N VAL A 123 30.82 -8.29 -5.16
CA VAL A 123 31.08 -8.53 -6.58
C VAL A 123 31.10 -10.04 -6.82
N LEU A 124 30.21 -10.50 -7.70
CA LEU A 124 30.09 -11.92 -8.07
C LEU A 124 30.48 -12.13 -9.53
N THR A 125 31.01 -13.31 -9.82
CA THR A 125 31.37 -13.72 -11.19
C THR A 125 30.73 -15.07 -11.50
N PRO A 126 29.80 -15.16 -12.46
CA PRO A 126 29.21 -16.42 -12.90
C PRO A 126 30.27 -17.34 -13.51
N GLU A 127 30.19 -18.65 -13.24
CA GLU A 127 31.13 -19.62 -13.83
C GLU A 127 30.84 -19.96 -15.30
N MET A 128 29.61 -19.71 -15.75
CA MET A 128 29.18 -19.92 -17.12
C MET A 128 28.13 -18.88 -17.52
N VAL A 129 27.87 -18.79 -18.83
CA VAL A 129 26.83 -17.91 -19.36
C VAL A 129 25.48 -18.59 -19.19
N TYR A 130 24.60 -17.97 -18.41
CA TYR A 130 23.23 -18.42 -18.18
C TYR A 130 22.29 -17.59 -19.05
N SER A 131 21.70 -18.21 -20.09
CA SER A 131 20.87 -17.54 -21.11
C SER A 131 19.64 -16.81 -20.56
N GLN A 132 19.16 -17.21 -19.38
CA GLN A 132 18.03 -16.61 -18.67
C GLN A 132 18.33 -15.21 -18.11
N PHE A 133 19.60 -14.86 -17.91
CA PHE A 133 19.99 -13.55 -17.39
C PHE A 133 20.59 -12.72 -18.52
N THR A 134 19.85 -11.69 -18.92
CA THR A 134 20.21 -10.84 -20.05
C THR A 134 20.79 -9.49 -19.63
N SER A 135 20.59 -9.10 -18.38
CA SER A 135 21.03 -7.82 -17.81
C SER A 135 21.52 -7.96 -16.37
N ASP A 136 22.29 -6.97 -15.88
CA ASP A 136 22.75 -6.89 -14.49
C ASP A 136 21.57 -6.89 -13.49
N GLN A 137 20.42 -6.33 -13.89
CA GLN A 137 19.24 -6.24 -13.02
C GLN A 137 18.52 -7.58 -12.84
N ASP A 138 18.47 -8.42 -13.90
CA ASP A 138 17.86 -9.76 -13.80
C ASP A 138 18.61 -10.59 -12.76
N TRP A 139 19.94 -10.44 -12.75
CA TRP A 139 20.81 -11.04 -11.75
C TRP A 139 20.60 -10.46 -10.36
N LYS A 140 20.51 -9.13 -10.21
CA LYS A 140 20.25 -8.49 -8.91
C LYS A 140 18.98 -9.02 -8.26
N TRP A 141 17.87 -9.04 -8.98
CA TRP A 141 16.60 -9.55 -8.44
C TRP A 141 16.67 -11.03 -8.06
N PHE A 142 17.26 -11.86 -8.92
CA PHE A 142 17.43 -13.29 -8.63
C PHE A 142 18.27 -13.51 -7.37
N LEU A 143 19.37 -12.78 -7.25
CA LEU A 143 20.30 -12.89 -6.14
C LEU A 143 19.70 -12.31 -4.85
N GLU A 144 19.04 -11.15 -4.89
CA GLU A 144 18.35 -10.58 -3.72
C GLU A 144 17.27 -11.52 -3.17
N ALA A 145 16.49 -12.16 -4.05
CA ALA A 145 15.43 -13.07 -3.65
C ALA A 145 15.96 -14.38 -3.03
N LYS A 146 17.12 -14.87 -3.46
CA LYS A 146 17.64 -16.20 -3.07
C LYS A 146 18.78 -16.16 -2.07
N LEU A 147 19.67 -15.16 -2.13
CA LEU A 147 20.88 -15.08 -1.30
C LEU A 147 20.56 -15.05 0.19
N THR A 148 19.69 -14.16 0.65
CA THR A 148 19.36 -14.01 2.09
C THR A 148 18.61 -15.21 2.67
N SER A 149 17.92 -15.96 1.81
CA SER A 149 17.21 -17.18 2.21
C SER A 149 18.17 -18.35 2.49
N LEU A 150 19.26 -18.46 1.74
CA LEU A 150 20.21 -19.59 1.79
C LEU A 150 21.50 -19.28 2.55
N TYR A 151 21.95 -18.03 2.49
CA TYR A 151 23.25 -17.58 3.00
C TYR A 151 23.10 -16.44 4.01
N THR A 152 23.92 -16.46 5.05
CA THR A 152 24.04 -15.42 6.07
C THR A 152 25.35 -14.66 5.95
N THR A 153 26.42 -15.38 5.58
CA THR A 153 27.77 -14.87 5.42
C THR A 153 28.36 -15.34 4.10
N LEU A 154 29.15 -14.48 3.48
CA LEU A 154 29.91 -14.79 2.27
C LEU A 154 31.37 -14.41 2.48
N THR A 155 32.28 -15.33 2.14
CA THR A 155 33.72 -15.10 2.17
C THR A 155 34.28 -14.95 0.76
N GLN A 156 35.16 -13.98 0.57
CA GLN A 156 35.84 -13.78 -0.71
C GLN A 156 36.62 -15.03 -1.13
N GLY A 157 36.36 -15.47 -2.35
CA GLY A 157 36.91 -16.69 -2.94
C GLY A 157 35.96 -17.89 -2.88
N ASP A 158 34.87 -17.81 -2.11
CA ASP A 158 33.89 -18.89 -2.01
C ASP A 158 33.12 -19.10 -3.32
N GLU A 159 32.73 -20.35 -3.55
CA GLU A 159 31.75 -20.73 -4.55
C GLU A 159 30.34 -20.67 -3.95
N LEU A 160 29.50 -19.85 -4.57
CA LEU A 160 28.09 -19.68 -4.28
C LEU A 160 27.29 -20.56 -5.24
N ILE A 161 26.52 -21.50 -4.67
CA ILE A 161 25.70 -22.42 -5.46
C ILE A 161 24.25 -22.20 -5.09
N ILE A 162 23.44 -21.79 -6.07
CA ILE A 162 22.01 -21.58 -5.90
C ILE A 162 21.27 -22.62 -6.74
N LYS A 163 20.42 -23.41 -6.09
CA LYS A 163 19.51 -24.34 -6.77
C LYS A 163 18.15 -23.69 -6.90
N ASP A 164 17.59 -23.70 -8.11
CA ASP A 164 16.22 -23.26 -8.35
C ASP A 164 15.26 -24.43 -8.22
N ASP A 165 14.25 -24.27 -7.35
CA ASP A 165 13.21 -25.26 -7.06
C ASP A 165 12.08 -25.25 -8.11
N SER A 166 12.22 -24.43 -9.16
CA SER A 166 11.35 -24.44 -10.34
C SER A 166 11.45 -25.77 -11.11
N ALA A 167 10.47 -26.04 -11.98
CA ALA A 167 10.33 -27.30 -12.73
C ALA A 167 11.58 -27.74 -13.55
N SER A 168 12.55 -26.85 -13.76
CA SER A 168 13.79 -27.09 -14.51
C SER A 168 14.99 -27.58 -13.67
N LEU A 169 14.93 -27.55 -12.32
CA LEU A 169 16.02 -27.96 -11.40
C LEU A 169 17.41 -27.39 -11.74
N GLN A 170 17.46 -26.15 -12.25
CA GLN A 170 18.70 -25.55 -12.71
C GLN A 170 19.60 -25.12 -11.55
N ILE A 171 20.90 -25.38 -11.67
CA ILE A 171 21.92 -25.02 -10.68
C ILE A 171 22.75 -23.86 -11.22
N TYR A 172 22.86 -22.80 -10.41
CA TYR A 172 23.64 -21.61 -10.70
C TYR A 172 24.87 -21.58 -9.82
N LYS A 173 26.04 -21.50 -10.45
CA LYS A 173 27.35 -21.38 -9.80
C LYS A 173 27.94 -20.00 -10.05
N LEU A 174 28.26 -19.30 -8.97
CA LEU A 174 28.92 -18.01 -8.99
C LEU A 174 30.10 -18.01 -8.02
N LYS A 175 31.14 -17.25 -8.33
CA LYS A 175 32.28 -17.05 -7.45
C LYS A 175 32.21 -15.69 -6.76
N VAL A 176 32.50 -15.65 -5.46
CA VAL A 176 32.60 -14.40 -4.70
C VAL A 176 33.95 -13.75 -5.00
N SER A 177 33.94 -12.77 -5.90
CA SER A 177 35.16 -12.14 -6.41
C SER A 177 35.71 -11.08 -5.45
N LYS A 178 34.85 -10.20 -4.92
CA LYS A 178 35.23 -9.15 -3.96
C LYS A 178 34.12 -8.88 -2.96
N THR A 179 34.52 -8.53 -1.73
CA THR A 179 33.63 -8.16 -0.62
C THR A 179 34.18 -6.92 0.09
N SER A 180 33.30 -6.07 0.63
CA SER A 180 33.64 -4.89 1.43
C SER A 180 32.70 -4.77 2.63
N PRO A 181 33.17 -4.41 3.84
CA PRO A 181 34.49 -3.85 4.20
C PRO A 181 35.55 -4.89 4.62
N GLY A 182 35.23 -6.18 4.62
CA GLY A 182 36.14 -7.25 5.02
C GLY A 182 36.10 -8.44 4.07
N ARG A 183 36.96 -9.44 4.32
CA ARG A 183 37.01 -10.68 3.51
C ARG A 183 35.77 -11.56 3.70
N THR A 184 35.23 -11.60 4.91
CA THR A 184 33.94 -12.23 5.20
C THR A 184 32.96 -11.13 5.58
N VAL A 185 31.77 -11.16 5.00
CA VAL A 185 30.72 -10.16 5.22
C VAL A 185 29.39 -10.81 5.51
N CYS A 186 28.56 -10.14 6.32
CA CYS A 186 27.18 -10.52 6.58
C CYS A 186 26.26 -9.89 5.54
N ILE A 187 25.32 -10.67 4.99
CA ILE A 187 24.42 -10.23 3.91
C ILE A 187 22.94 -10.08 4.32
N ILE A 188 22.61 -10.31 5.59
CA ILE A 188 21.24 -10.20 6.12
C ILE A 188 21.00 -8.77 6.63
N ASP A 189 19.82 -8.21 6.31
CA ASP A 189 19.36 -6.87 6.72
C ASP A 189 20.33 -5.74 6.36
N THR A 190 20.96 -5.86 5.18
CA THR A 190 21.94 -4.90 4.68
C THR A 190 21.61 -4.44 3.27
N ASP A 191 21.70 -3.13 3.03
CA ASP A 191 21.66 -2.55 1.68
C ASP A 191 23.02 -2.79 1.00
N ILE A 192 23.11 -3.87 0.21
CA ILE A 192 24.33 -4.30 -0.46
C ILE A 192 24.35 -3.77 -1.90
N ASP A 193 25.43 -3.10 -2.28
CA ASP A 193 25.70 -2.81 -3.68
C ASP A 193 26.25 -4.08 -4.37
N LEU A 194 25.36 -4.81 -5.05
CA LEU A 194 25.68 -6.05 -5.76
C LEU A 194 26.11 -5.75 -7.20
N ASP A 195 27.29 -6.22 -7.58
CA ASP A 195 27.82 -6.07 -8.94
C ASP A 195 28.20 -7.42 -9.55
N ILE A 196 28.01 -7.55 -10.86
CA ILE A 196 28.33 -8.76 -11.60
C ILE A 196 29.42 -8.49 -12.62
N THR A 197 30.53 -9.18 -12.44
CA THR A 197 31.60 -9.16 -13.44
C THR A 197 31.27 -10.18 -14.53
N PRO A 198 31.24 -9.77 -15.81
CA PRO A 198 31.00 -10.69 -16.92
C PRO A 198 32.13 -11.72 -17.02
N LEU A 199 31.77 -12.95 -17.39
CA LEU A 199 32.73 -14.03 -17.61
C LEU A 199 33.55 -13.84 -18.89
N ASN A 200 32.93 -13.32 -19.95
CA ASN A 200 33.53 -13.15 -21.27
C ASN A 200 33.01 -11.88 -21.99
N ASN A 201 33.67 -11.50 -23.08
CA ASN A 201 33.32 -10.30 -23.87
C ASN A 201 31.90 -10.35 -24.44
N GLU A 202 31.40 -11.53 -24.84
CA GLU A 202 30.01 -11.70 -25.32
C GLU A 202 28.98 -11.39 -24.22
N MET A 203 29.24 -11.84 -22.98
CA MET A 203 28.41 -11.48 -21.83
C MET A 203 28.55 -9.99 -21.50
N ALA A 204 29.75 -9.41 -21.59
CA ALA A 204 29.96 -7.99 -21.38
C ALA A 204 29.17 -7.13 -22.38
N GLU A 205 29.12 -7.53 -23.66
CA GLU A 205 28.30 -6.90 -24.70
C GLU A 205 26.80 -7.04 -24.42
N ARG A 206 26.33 -8.18 -23.92
CA ARG A 206 24.91 -8.37 -23.52
C ARG A 206 24.52 -7.52 -22.31
N LEU A 207 25.35 -7.49 -21.27
CA LEU A 207 25.11 -6.69 -20.08
C LEU A 207 25.14 -5.18 -20.41
N SER A 208 26.04 -4.75 -21.30
CA SER A 208 26.11 -3.36 -21.78
C SER A 208 24.98 -3.00 -22.77
N ALA A 209 24.54 -3.93 -23.62
CA ALA A 209 23.34 -3.74 -24.45
C ALA A 209 22.05 -3.63 -23.61
N GLY A 210 22.03 -4.24 -22.42
CA GLY A 210 20.98 -4.09 -21.41
C GLY A 210 20.90 -2.66 -20.83
N LYS A 211 22.05 -1.97 -20.66
CA LYS A 211 22.10 -0.56 -20.23
C LYS A 211 21.50 0.40 -21.26
N ALA A 212 21.62 0.10 -22.55
CA ALA A 212 21.01 0.91 -23.61
C ALA A 212 19.48 0.73 -23.74
N LYS A 213 18.89 -0.26 -23.06
CA LYS A 213 17.45 -0.59 -23.16
C LYS A 213 16.65 -0.38 -21.89
N ARG A 214 17.27 -0.05 -20.76
CA ARG A 214 16.61 0.10 -19.46
C ARG A 214 17.26 1.21 -18.64
N ASP A 215 16.93 2.44 -19.01
CA ASP A 215 16.13 3.32 -18.16
C ASP A 215 15.52 4.35 -19.09
N VAL A 216 14.23 4.20 -19.38
CA VAL A 216 13.51 5.38 -19.82
C VAL A 216 13.17 6.13 -18.55
N GLU A 217 13.95 7.16 -18.24
CA GLU A 217 13.67 8.05 -17.13
C GLU A 217 12.25 8.61 -17.31
N PHE A 218 11.34 8.15 -16.46
CA PHE A 218 9.99 8.70 -16.37
C PHE A 218 10.03 9.86 -15.40
N LEU A 219 9.75 11.05 -15.91
CA LEU A 219 9.49 12.20 -15.07
C LEU A 219 8.07 12.07 -14.50
N ALA A 220 7.98 11.73 -13.22
CA ALA A 220 6.71 11.54 -12.52
C ALA A 220 6.11 12.89 -12.09
N VAL A 221 4.87 13.13 -12.49
CA VAL A 221 4.13 14.38 -12.26
C VAL A 221 2.85 14.00 -11.54
N LYS A 222 2.62 14.54 -10.35
CA LYS A 222 1.31 14.46 -9.68
C LYS A 222 0.51 15.69 -10.08
N VAL A 223 -0.70 15.48 -10.57
CA VAL A 223 -1.56 16.58 -11.02
C VAL A 223 -2.76 16.67 -10.09
N ASP A 224 -2.95 17.84 -9.49
CA ASP A 224 -4.12 18.18 -8.68
C ASP A 224 -4.96 19.30 -9.31
N ASP A 225 -4.35 20.19 -10.11
CA ASP A 225 -5.04 21.30 -10.82
C ASP A 225 -4.37 21.62 -12.18
N VAL A 226 -3.18 22.23 -12.18
CA VAL A 226 -2.38 22.49 -13.40
C VAL A 226 -0.90 22.22 -13.14
N ALA A 227 -0.24 21.54 -14.08
CA ALA A 227 1.20 21.29 -14.06
C ALA A 227 1.85 21.69 -15.39
N THR A 228 2.97 22.41 -15.33
CA THR A 228 3.84 22.66 -16.50
C THR A 228 5.14 21.89 -16.30
N VAL A 229 5.51 21.09 -17.29
CA VAL A 229 6.60 20.12 -17.16
C VAL A 229 7.45 20.16 -18.42
N SER A 230 8.76 20.24 -18.24
CA SER A 230 9.73 20.16 -19.32
C SER A 230 10.36 18.78 -19.36
N VAL A 231 10.49 18.21 -20.54
CA VAL A 231 11.03 16.86 -20.76
C VAL A 231 12.19 16.96 -21.77
N GLU A 232 13.34 16.38 -21.43
CA GLU A 232 14.51 16.35 -22.30
C GLU A 232 14.41 15.22 -23.34
N ASN A 233 15.33 15.22 -24.31
CA ASN A 233 15.36 14.21 -25.37
C ASN A 233 15.44 12.79 -24.77
N SER A 234 14.60 11.87 -25.26
CA SER A 234 14.47 10.48 -24.76
C SER A 234 13.82 10.26 -23.38
N GLN A 235 13.50 11.32 -22.63
CA GLN A 235 12.73 11.17 -21.39
C GLN A 235 11.24 10.97 -21.70
N LYS A 236 10.57 10.16 -20.87
CA LYS A 236 9.11 9.98 -20.92
C LYS A 236 8.47 10.62 -19.71
N LEU A 237 7.17 10.87 -19.79
CA LEU A 237 6.44 11.54 -18.74
C LEU A 237 5.38 10.60 -18.16
N LEU A 238 5.36 10.48 -16.83
CA LEU A 238 4.40 9.68 -16.06
C LEU A 238 3.49 10.66 -15.31
N ILE A 239 2.21 10.67 -15.64
CA ILE A 239 1.19 11.47 -14.98
C ILE A 239 0.46 10.57 -13.98
N ASN A 240 0.55 10.92 -12.70
CA ASN A 240 -0.27 10.32 -11.66
C ASN A 240 -1.57 11.12 -11.57
N VAL A 241 -2.68 10.49 -11.95
CA VAL A 241 -4.02 11.08 -11.96
C VAL A 241 -4.64 10.90 -10.59
N THR A 242 -5.00 12.01 -9.94
CA THR A 242 -5.72 11.95 -8.67
C THR A 242 -7.22 11.67 -8.88
N PRO A 243 -7.92 11.10 -7.88
CA PRO A 243 -9.34 10.74 -8.01
C PRO A 243 -10.24 11.90 -8.42
N ASN A 244 -9.88 13.13 -8.04
CA ASN A 244 -10.60 14.34 -8.42
C ASN A 244 -10.59 14.55 -9.95
N ILE A 245 -9.43 14.37 -10.58
CA ILE A 245 -9.26 14.54 -12.04
C ILE A 245 -9.98 13.44 -12.83
N GLN A 246 -10.12 12.24 -12.28
CA GLN A 246 -10.90 11.17 -12.92
C GLN A 246 -12.37 11.59 -13.14
N GLN A 247 -12.91 12.43 -12.25
CA GLN A 247 -14.27 12.96 -12.31
C GLN A 247 -14.40 14.23 -13.16
N GLN A 248 -13.30 14.94 -13.44
CA GLN A 248 -13.29 16.21 -14.16
C GLN A 248 -12.79 16.10 -15.61
N GLY A 249 -11.98 15.09 -15.92
CA GLY A 249 -11.30 14.92 -17.22
C GLY A 249 -9.93 15.60 -17.24
N LEU A 250 -9.11 15.28 -18.25
CA LEU A 250 -7.71 15.71 -18.36
C LEU A 250 -7.42 16.32 -19.73
N ILE A 251 -6.75 17.48 -19.75
CA ILE A 251 -6.23 18.15 -20.93
C ILE A 251 -4.71 18.13 -20.86
N ILE A 252 -4.08 17.64 -21.92
CA ILE A 252 -2.61 17.68 -22.08
C ILE A 252 -2.35 18.51 -23.33
N SER A 253 -1.61 19.60 -23.18
CA SER A 253 -1.14 20.46 -24.27
C SER A 253 0.38 20.43 -24.30
N ALA A 254 1.00 20.45 -25.47
CA ALA A 254 2.47 20.52 -25.58
C ALA A 254 2.91 21.42 -26.73
N ASP A 255 4.18 21.82 -26.72
CA ASP A 255 4.82 22.50 -27.85
C ASP A 255 5.29 21.53 -28.96
N MET A 256 5.25 20.22 -28.72
CA MET A 256 5.57 19.15 -29.66
C MET A 256 4.44 18.13 -29.83
N ASP A 257 4.54 17.29 -30.87
CA ASP A 257 3.61 16.15 -30.97
C ASP A 257 3.92 15.15 -29.87
N PHE A 258 2.90 14.46 -29.37
CA PHE A 258 3.09 13.44 -28.36
C PHE A 258 2.04 12.34 -28.48
N ALA A 259 2.37 11.21 -27.87
CA ALA A 259 1.51 10.04 -27.79
C ALA A 259 1.31 9.63 -26.33
N ILE A 260 0.15 9.06 -26.02
CA ILE A 260 -0.21 8.62 -24.67
C ILE A 260 -0.68 7.16 -24.65
N SER A 261 -0.43 6.48 -23.54
CA SER A 261 -0.91 5.13 -23.24
C SER A 261 -1.11 4.96 -21.73
N GLY A 262 -2.01 4.05 -21.35
CA GLY A 262 -2.11 3.56 -19.97
C GLY A 262 -1.07 2.49 -19.64
N ASN A 263 -0.35 1.97 -20.64
CA ASN A 263 0.70 0.98 -20.44
C ASN A 263 2.05 1.65 -20.18
N ARG A 264 2.76 1.17 -19.14
CA ARG A 264 4.13 1.61 -18.80
C ARG A 264 5.12 1.41 -19.95
N LEU A 265 4.92 0.39 -20.77
CA LEU A 265 5.81 0.00 -21.87
C LEU A 265 5.55 0.79 -23.18
N ILE A 266 5.06 2.03 -23.07
CA ILE A 266 4.74 2.90 -24.19
C ILE A 266 5.93 3.04 -25.16
N SER A 267 5.68 3.04 -26.47
CA SER A 267 6.67 3.25 -27.53
C SER A 267 6.05 3.94 -28.75
N GLN A 268 6.85 4.31 -29.77
CA GLN A 268 6.34 4.94 -31.00
C GLN A 268 5.27 4.09 -31.71
N ASP A 269 5.34 2.77 -31.57
CA ASP A 269 4.36 1.84 -32.16
C ASP A 269 3.34 1.30 -31.13
N LEU A 270 3.38 1.79 -29.89
CA LEU A 270 2.57 1.29 -28.77
C LEU A 270 1.97 2.47 -28.02
N PHE A 271 0.94 3.06 -28.61
CA PHE A 271 0.16 4.15 -28.01
C PHE A 271 -1.33 4.02 -28.29
N LEU A 272 -2.15 4.62 -27.41
CA LEU A 272 -3.60 4.62 -27.50
C LEU A 272 -4.17 5.86 -28.19
N LYS A 273 -3.58 7.02 -27.92
CA LYS A 273 -3.98 8.31 -28.52
C LYS A 273 -2.76 9.18 -28.82
N SER A 274 -2.90 10.09 -29.78
CA SER A 274 -1.83 10.98 -30.26
C SER A 274 -2.37 12.33 -30.74
N THR A 275 -1.50 13.34 -30.83
CA THR A 275 -1.85 14.69 -31.33
C THR A 275 -1.74 14.88 -32.84
N PHE A 276 -1.28 13.88 -33.62
CA PHE A 276 -1.11 13.98 -35.08
C PHE A 276 -2.38 14.37 -35.88
N SER A 277 -3.54 14.35 -35.21
CA SER A 277 -4.87 14.63 -35.74
C SER A 277 -5.42 16.00 -35.35
N LYS A 278 -4.66 16.85 -34.65
CA LYS A 278 -5.13 18.20 -34.27
C LYS A 278 -4.01 19.21 -34.49
N GLY A 279 -4.40 20.44 -34.82
CA GLY A 279 -3.44 21.48 -35.18
C GLY A 279 -2.65 21.92 -33.96
N ASP A 280 -3.33 22.50 -32.97
CA ASP A 280 -2.74 22.69 -31.66
C ASP A 280 -2.54 21.32 -31.03
N LYS A 281 -1.34 21.10 -30.47
CA LYS A 281 -0.88 19.85 -29.88
C LYS A 281 -1.55 19.66 -28.52
N GLU A 282 -2.86 19.51 -28.55
CA GLU A 282 -3.72 19.36 -27.39
C GLU A 282 -4.56 18.10 -27.51
N LEU A 283 -4.50 17.28 -26.46
CA LEU A 283 -5.26 16.05 -26.33
C LEU A 283 -6.18 16.15 -25.12
N ILE A 284 -7.48 15.95 -25.36
CA ILE A 284 -8.52 16.00 -24.33
C ILE A 284 -8.98 14.59 -24.01
N ILE A 285 -8.94 14.23 -22.74
CA ILE A 285 -9.40 12.96 -22.17
C ILE A 285 -10.63 13.27 -21.31
N ASN A 286 -11.81 12.97 -21.86
CA ASN A 286 -13.07 13.18 -21.16
C ASN A 286 -13.25 12.19 -20.00
N THR A 287 -14.15 12.53 -19.09
CA THR A 287 -14.61 11.66 -17.99
C THR A 287 -15.15 10.33 -18.52
N GLY A 288 -14.88 9.24 -17.80
CA GLY A 288 -15.26 7.88 -18.22
C GLY A 288 -14.40 7.28 -19.34
N ASN A 289 -13.31 7.94 -19.75
CA ASN A 289 -12.32 7.31 -20.62
C ASN A 289 -11.48 6.31 -19.83
N LYS A 290 -11.28 5.09 -20.36
CA LYS A 290 -10.47 4.04 -19.73
C LYS A 290 -9.05 4.45 -19.34
N LEU A 291 -8.48 5.46 -20.03
CA LEU A 291 -7.17 6.02 -19.66
C LEU A 291 -7.17 6.67 -18.26
N LEU A 292 -8.32 7.14 -17.77
CA LEU A 292 -8.49 7.71 -16.44
C LEU A 292 -8.85 6.66 -15.39
N ASP A 293 -9.25 5.44 -15.77
CA ASP A 293 -9.52 4.35 -14.81
C ASP A 293 -8.22 3.91 -14.11
N GLY A 294 -7.08 4.04 -14.80
CA GLY A 294 -5.76 3.85 -14.22
C GLY A 294 -5.28 5.08 -13.45
N ALA A 295 -4.52 4.86 -12.37
CA ALA A 295 -3.88 5.95 -11.63
C ALA A 295 -2.74 6.62 -12.41
N ASN A 296 -2.24 5.99 -13.46
CA ASN A 296 -1.03 6.39 -14.18
C ASN A 296 -1.27 6.50 -15.69
N ILE A 297 -0.91 7.63 -16.28
CA ILE A 297 -0.88 7.86 -17.72
C ILE A 297 0.56 8.09 -18.15
N TYR A 298 0.99 7.39 -19.19
CA TYR A 298 2.33 7.50 -19.76
C TYR A 298 2.27 8.31 -21.05
N VAL A 299 3.20 9.26 -21.19
CA VAL A 299 3.30 10.20 -22.32
C VAL A 299 4.70 10.09 -22.93
N ILE A 300 4.77 10.03 -24.26
CA ILE A 300 6.03 10.14 -25.01
C ILE A 300 6.00 11.35 -25.93
N PRO A 301 7.00 12.25 -25.86
CA PRO A 301 7.24 13.27 -26.88
C PRO A 301 7.64 12.64 -28.22
N MET A 302 7.01 13.08 -29.31
CA MET A 302 7.21 12.61 -30.68
C MET A 302 7.81 13.73 -31.52
N GLY A 303 9.01 13.50 -32.07
CA GLY A 303 9.73 14.46 -32.91
C GLY A 303 11.14 13.97 -33.23
N ARG A 304 11.79 14.59 -34.23
CA ARG A 304 13.24 14.46 -34.41
C ARG A 304 13.95 15.27 -33.32
N GLU A 305 15.11 14.80 -32.86
CA GLU A 305 15.94 15.36 -31.78
C GLU A 305 15.54 16.77 -31.34
N PHE A 306 14.99 16.87 -30.12
CA PHE A 306 14.57 18.11 -29.51
C PHE A 306 15.42 18.39 -28.27
N VAL A 307 15.61 19.66 -27.94
CA VAL A 307 16.37 20.07 -26.75
C VAL A 307 15.50 19.94 -25.48
N GLU A 308 14.26 20.43 -25.57
CA GLU A 308 13.30 20.47 -24.46
C GLU A 308 11.87 20.44 -25.04
N ALA A 309 10.99 19.64 -24.44
CA ALA A 309 9.56 19.59 -24.78
C ALA A 309 8.73 20.06 -23.58
N LYS A 310 7.88 21.07 -23.77
CA LYS A 310 7.07 21.70 -22.71
C LYS A 310 5.64 21.20 -22.76
N PHE A 311 5.24 20.53 -21.69
CA PHE A 311 3.89 20.03 -21.47
C PHE A 311 3.15 20.92 -20.47
N LYS A 312 1.89 21.21 -20.76
CA LYS A 312 0.93 21.82 -19.85
C LYS A 312 -0.21 20.84 -19.65
N ILE A 313 -0.42 20.42 -18.42
CA ILE A 313 -1.42 19.43 -18.04
C ILE A 313 -2.44 20.12 -17.14
N CYS A 314 -3.73 20.01 -17.46
CA CYS A 314 -4.81 20.72 -16.76
C CYS A 314 -6.01 19.80 -16.56
N SER A 315 -6.74 19.97 -15.46
CA SER A 315 -8.10 19.42 -15.34
C SER A 315 -9.05 20.05 -16.39
N ALA A 316 -9.95 19.24 -16.96
CA ALA A 316 -10.82 19.66 -18.07
C ALA A 316 -11.98 20.60 -17.68
N ASP A 317 -12.17 20.88 -16.39
CA ASP A 317 -13.18 21.84 -15.89
C ASP A 317 -12.87 23.31 -16.27
N ARG A 318 -11.66 23.60 -16.75
CA ARG A 318 -11.34 24.91 -17.33
C ARG A 318 -11.74 24.92 -18.79
N LYS A 319 -12.92 25.50 -19.05
CA LYS A 319 -13.40 26.03 -20.34
C LYS A 319 -12.29 26.11 -21.40
N ILE A 320 -12.55 25.47 -22.53
CA ILE A 320 -11.86 25.67 -23.81
C ILE A 320 -11.66 27.18 -24.03
N VAL A 321 -10.44 27.64 -23.80
CA VAL A 321 -9.96 28.98 -24.16
C VAL A 321 -8.82 28.75 -25.13
N GLU A 322 -9.18 28.58 -26.40
CA GLU A 322 -8.23 28.73 -27.51
C GLU A 322 -7.69 30.16 -27.47
N VAL A 323 -6.46 30.35 -27.00
CA VAL A 323 -5.71 31.59 -27.26
C VAL A 323 -4.33 31.21 -27.75
N HIS A 324 -4.17 31.25 -29.07
CA HIS A 324 -2.89 31.41 -29.69
C HIS A 324 -2.29 32.79 -29.37
N ASN A 325 -1.01 32.75 -29.02
CA ASN A 325 0.05 33.72 -29.26
C ASN A 325 0.34 34.86 -28.27
N LYS A 326 1.60 34.75 -27.80
CA LYS A 326 2.70 35.74 -27.69
C LYS A 326 2.61 36.87 -26.66
N ASP A 327 3.59 36.78 -25.77
CA ASP A 327 4.37 37.80 -25.07
C ASP A 327 3.66 38.77 -24.13
N GLY A 328 4.06 38.73 -22.85
CA GLY A 328 3.95 39.85 -21.92
C GLY A 328 3.11 39.60 -20.67
N GLU A 329 3.80 39.59 -19.53
CA GLU A 329 3.40 39.55 -18.12
C GLU A 329 2.00 40.07 -17.71
N GLY A 330 1.45 39.44 -16.65
CA GLY A 330 0.54 40.12 -15.71
C GLY A 330 -0.84 39.47 -15.55
N THR A 331 -0.99 38.71 -14.47
CA THR A 331 -2.26 38.24 -13.89
C THR A 331 -3.29 39.38 -13.75
N THR A 332 -4.56 39.18 -14.12
CA THR A 332 -5.72 39.67 -13.35
C THR A 332 -7.02 38.96 -13.74
N SER A 333 -7.83 38.68 -12.73
CA SER A 333 -9.22 38.21 -12.80
C SER A 333 -10.08 39.01 -13.78
N HIS A 334 -10.84 38.33 -14.64
CA HIS A 334 -11.68 39.00 -15.64
C HIS A 334 -12.90 39.72 -15.00
N ASN A 335 -12.78 41.05 -14.87
CA ASN A 335 -13.88 41.98 -14.65
C ASN A 335 -14.84 42.03 -15.87
N SER A 336 -16.10 42.41 -15.66
CA SER A 336 -17.21 42.49 -16.66
C SER A 336 -17.01 43.49 -17.83
N SER A 337 -15.78 43.97 -18.02
CA SER A 337 -15.36 45.01 -18.96
C SER A 337 -14.82 44.47 -20.29
N TYR A 338 -14.70 43.14 -20.45
CA TYR A 338 -14.20 42.48 -21.65
C TYR A 338 -15.33 41.76 -22.42
N VAL A 339 -15.28 41.81 -23.76
CA VAL A 339 -16.20 41.13 -24.69
C VAL A 339 -15.36 40.36 -25.71
N GLN A 340 -15.79 39.14 -26.03
CA GLN A 340 -15.15 38.31 -27.04
C GLN A 340 -15.54 38.78 -28.45
N CYS A 341 -14.56 39.05 -29.32
CA CYS A 341 -14.84 39.45 -30.69
C CYS A 341 -15.35 38.27 -31.53
N ALA A 342 -16.41 38.50 -32.31
CA ALA A 342 -17.03 37.48 -33.17
C ALA A 342 -16.11 36.96 -34.29
N TYR A 343 -15.07 37.73 -34.67
CA TYR A 343 -14.25 37.46 -35.85
C TYR A 343 -12.88 36.84 -35.54
N CYS A 344 -12.19 37.24 -34.46
CA CYS A 344 -10.92 36.62 -34.02
C CYS A 344 -11.05 35.76 -32.77
N LYS A 345 -12.22 35.75 -32.12
CA LYS A 345 -12.48 35.06 -30.84
C LYS A 345 -11.61 35.50 -29.67
N SER A 346 -10.78 36.55 -29.82
CA SER A 346 -9.99 37.15 -28.74
C SER A 346 -10.85 38.03 -27.83
N TRP A 347 -10.47 38.11 -26.55
CA TRP A 347 -11.15 38.95 -25.55
C TRP A 347 -10.62 40.39 -25.60
N ILE A 348 -11.50 41.35 -25.85
CA ILE A 348 -11.15 42.77 -26.02
C ILE A 348 -11.96 43.61 -25.04
N LEU A 349 -11.42 44.75 -24.60
CA LEU A 349 -12.18 45.70 -23.78
C LEU A 349 -13.41 46.23 -24.55
N LYS A 350 -14.56 46.34 -23.87
CA LYS A 350 -15.83 46.88 -24.42
C LYS A 350 -15.63 48.21 -25.17
N ARG A 351 -14.81 49.12 -24.61
CA ARG A 351 -14.53 50.43 -25.21
C ARG A 351 -13.81 50.37 -26.57
N SER A 352 -13.06 49.31 -26.83
CA SER A 352 -12.29 49.12 -28.06
C SER A 352 -12.91 48.07 -29.00
N GLN A 353 -14.07 47.51 -28.65
CA GLN A 353 -14.76 46.46 -29.41
C GLN A 353 -15.01 46.89 -30.86
N LEU A 354 -15.62 48.06 -31.07
CA LEU A 354 -15.95 48.56 -32.41
C LEU A 354 -14.71 48.76 -33.30
N MET A 355 -13.62 49.31 -32.76
CA MET A 355 -12.39 49.52 -33.53
C MET A 355 -11.69 48.19 -33.83
N HIS A 356 -11.60 47.30 -32.83
CA HIS A 356 -11.01 45.98 -33.02
C HIS A 356 -11.83 45.14 -34.00
N GLU A 357 -13.16 45.09 -33.88
CA GLU A 357 -14.04 44.32 -34.78
C GLU A 357 -13.95 44.81 -36.22
N ASN A 358 -13.91 46.14 -36.45
CA ASN A 358 -13.76 46.66 -37.82
C ASN A 358 -12.39 46.36 -38.41
N PHE A 359 -11.31 46.41 -37.62
CA PHE A 359 -9.98 46.04 -38.07
C PHE A 359 -9.85 44.53 -38.30
N CYS A 360 -10.39 43.74 -37.37
CA CYS A 360 -10.41 42.29 -37.36
C CYS A 360 -11.22 41.77 -38.55
N ARG A 361 -12.43 42.26 -38.78
CA ARG A 361 -13.25 41.89 -39.94
C ARG A 361 -12.58 42.15 -41.28
N ARG A 362 -11.70 43.14 -41.38
CA ARG A 362 -10.98 43.50 -42.62
C ARG A 362 -9.69 42.71 -42.81
N ASN A 363 -8.99 42.39 -41.71
CA ASN A 363 -7.67 41.77 -41.77
C ASN A 363 -7.66 40.29 -41.42
N ASN A 364 -8.72 39.75 -40.83
CA ASN A 364 -8.76 38.36 -40.39
C ASN A 364 -9.67 37.54 -41.30
N ILE A 365 -9.11 36.45 -41.81
CA ILE A 365 -9.81 35.52 -42.71
C ILE A 365 -10.01 34.21 -41.94
N PRO A 366 -11.28 33.79 -41.72
CA PRO A 366 -11.56 32.47 -41.16
C PRO A 366 -11.23 31.39 -42.19
N CYS A 367 -10.85 30.20 -41.73
CA CYS A 367 -10.60 29.09 -42.65
C CYS A 367 -11.86 28.66 -43.42
N ASP A 368 -11.72 28.55 -44.74
CA ASP A 368 -12.81 28.20 -45.68
C ASP A 368 -13.43 26.81 -45.41
N LYS A 369 -12.69 25.90 -44.78
CA LYS A 369 -13.17 24.54 -44.44
C LYS A 369 -13.80 24.45 -43.04
N GLY A 370 -13.99 25.58 -42.35
CA GLY A 370 -14.74 25.63 -41.10
C GLY A 370 -14.03 25.02 -39.88
N CYS A 371 -12.69 24.94 -39.86
CA CYS A 371 -11.94 24.44 -38.68
C CYS A 371 -11.91 25.40 -37.49
N GLY A 372 -12.52 26.58 -37.59
CA GLY A 372 -12.61 27.55 -36.51
C GLY A 372 -11.36 28.45 -36.31
N ARG A 373 -10.28 28.23 -37.07
CA ARG A 373 -9.07 29.07 -37.10
C ARG A 373 -9.24 30.34 -37.93
N VAL A 374 -8.53 31.37 -37.51
CA VAL A 374 -8.59 32.72 -38.07
C VAL A 374 -7.17 33.20 -38.34
N PHE A 375 -6.90 33.61 -39.58
CA PHE A 375 -5.56 33.99 -40.04
C PHE A 375 -5.49 35.46 -40.42
N LEU A 376 -4.33 36.09 -40.20
CA LEU A 376 -4.11 37.48 -40.59
C LEU A 376 -3.82 37.58 -42.10
N ARG A 377 -4.70 38.25 -42.84
CA ARG A 377 -4.66 38.65 -44.26
C ARG A 377 -4.64 37.53 -45.31
N LYS A 378 -4.00 36.40 -45.04
CA LYS A 378 -3.98 35.23 -45.94
C LYS A 378 -3.91 33.95 -45.09
N ILE A 379 -4.63 32.91 -45.51
CA ILE A 379 -4.48 31.57 -44.95
C ILE A 379 -3.11 31.02 -45.40
N PRO A 380 -2.22 30.62 -44.48
CA PRO A 380 -0.94 30.01 -44.83
C PRO A 380 -1.15 28.76 -45.69
N GLU A 381 -0.30 28.56 -46.70
CA GLU A 381 -0.31 27.33 -47.52
C GLU A 381 0.08 26.07 -46.72
N THR A 382 0.66 26.27 -45.53
CA THR A 382 0.99 25.22 -44.58
C THR A 382 -0.22 24.76 -43.76
N HIS A 383 -1.36 25.44 -43.86
CA HIS A 383 -2.62 25.03 -43.24
C HIS A 383 -3.28 23.90 -44.05
N TRP A 384 -3.59 22.79 -43.38
CA TRP A 384 -4.11 21.59 -44.02
C TRP A 384 -5.29 20.99 -43.27
N HIS A 385 -6.09 20.17 -43.97
CA HIS A 385 -7.22 19.43 -43.40
C HIS A 385 -7.34 18.03 -44.00
N CYS A 386 -7.67 17.05 -43.18
CA CYS A 386 -7.94 15.68 -43.62
C CYS A 386 -8.84 14.95 -42.61
N CYS A 387 -9.79 14.08 -43.01
CA CYS A 387 -10.55 13.21 -42.10
C CYS A 387 -11.03 13.84 -40.77
N SER A 388 -11.54 15.08 -40.81
CA SER A 388 -11.99 15.88 -39.65
C SER A 388 -10.88 16.45 -38.74
N THR A 389 -9.63 16.37 -39.18
CA THR A 389 -8.42 16.91 -38.54
C THR A 389 -7.89 18.10 -39.33
N TYR A 390 -7.12 18.97 -38.67
CA TYR A 390 -6.47 20.11 -39.29
C TYR A 390 -5.10 20.38 -38.64
N GLY A 391 -4.22 21.13 -39.31
CA GLY A 391 -2.93 21.55 -38.77
C GLY A 391 -2.29 22.68 -39.58
N ASP A 392 -1.24 23.30 -39.04
CA ASP A 392 -0.62 24.53 -39.62
C ASP A 392 0.84 24.34 -40.07
N SER A 393 1.43 23.17 -39.82
CA SER A 393 2.82 22.88 -40.18
C SER A 393 2.91 21.78 -41.24
N THR A 394 3.89 21.91 -42.14
CA THR A 394 4.17 20.88 -43.16
C THR A 394 4.64 19.56 -42.54
N GLU A 395 5.36 19.62 -41.42
CA GLU A 395 5.78 18.44 -40.67
C GLU A 395 4.59 17.70 -40.05
N SER A 396 3.62 18.42 -39.46
CA SER A 396 2.39 17.79 -38.92
C SER A 396 1.56 17.11 -40.01
N LEU A 397 1.48 17.69 -41.21
CA LEU A 397 0.81 17.06 -42.34
C LEU A 397 1.52 15.78 -42.78
N ARG A 398 2.85 15.77 -42.77
CA ARG A 398 3.63 14.58 -43.14
C ARG A 398 3.41 13.46 -42.14
N LEU A 399 3.53 13.74 -40.84
CA LEU A 399 3.27 12.79 -39.77
C LEU A 399 1.82 12.28 -39.81
N HIS A 400 0.86 13.17 -40.01
CA HIS A 400 -0.54 12.78 -40.18
C HIS A 400 -0.73 11.79 -41.32
N LYS A 401 -0.15 12.05 -42.50
CA LYS A 401 -0.21 11.14 -43.64
C LYS A 401 0.46 9.80 -43.33
N GLU A 402 1.64 9.83 -42.73
CA GLU A 402 2.39 8.64 -42.35
C GLU A 402 1.64 7.73 -41.36
N TYR A 403 0.96 8.31 -40.37
CA TYR A 403 0.29 7.51 -39.35
C TYR A 403 -1.16 7.14 -39.70
N CYS A 404 -1.90 8.02 -40.41
CA CYS A 404 -3.32 7.85 -40.68
C CYS A 404 -3.62 7.26 -42.07
N HIS A 405 -2.73 7.45 -43.06
CA HIS A 405 -3.01 7.16 -44.47
C HIS A 405 -1.98 6.26 -45.16
N GLU A 406 -0.77 6.14 -44.64
CA GLU A 406 0.23 5.24 -45.23
C GLU A 406 -0.08 3.77 -44.91
N GLY A 407 -0.69 3.14 -45.92
CA GLY A 407 -0.55 1.74 -46.28
C GLY A 407 -1.19 0.69 -45.36
N PRO A 408 -1.40 -0.54 -45.88
CA PRO A 408 -1.66 -1.67 -45.02
C PRO A 408 -0.37 -2.04 -44.28
N VAL A 409 -0.39 -1.97 -42.95
CA VAL A 409 0.78 -2.30 -42.11
C VAL A 409 0.55 -3.65 -41.43
N THR A 410 1.52 -4.55 -41.55
CA THR A 410 1.52 -5.85 -40.87
C THR A 410 2.12 -5.73 -39.48
N CYS A 411 1.45 -6.31 -38.47
CA CYS A 411 2.04 -6.44 -37.15
C CYS A 411 3.23 -7.41 -37.21
N PRO A 412 4.46 -7.00 -36.85
CA PRO A 412 5.64 -7.86 -36.92
C PRO A 412 5.63 -9.03 -35.93
N LYS A 413 4.67 -9.03 -34.98
CA LYS A 413 4.57 -10.04 -33.92
C LYS A 413 3.44 -11.05 -34.10
N CYS A 414 2.37 -10.72 -34.82
CA CYS A 414 1.20 -11.59 -34.97
C CYS A 414 0.62 -11.62 -36.38
N ASP A 415 1.34 -11.07 -37.37
CA ASP A 415 1.06 -11.08 -38.81
C ASP A 415 -0.30 -10.52 -39.27
N LYS A 416 -1.09 -9.92 -38.36
CA LYS A 416 -2.33 -9.21 -38.70
C LYS A 416 -2.06 -7.94 -39.50
N LYS A 417 -2.88 -7.70 -40.53
CA LYS A 417 -2.84 -6.51 -41.39
C LYS A 417 -3.83 -5.45 -40.91
N PHE A 418 -3.39 -4.19 -40.85
CA PHE A 418 -4.18 -3.03 -40.45
C PHE A 418 -4.17 -1.97 -41.54
N SER A 419 -5.19 -1.11 -41.58
CA SER A 419 -5.37 -0.14 -42.67
C SER A 419 -4.43 1.07 -42.60
N ASN A 420 -3.93 1.35 -41.39
CA ASN A 420 -2.98 2.43 -41.10
C ASN A 420 -2.18 2.10 -39.83
N LYS A 421 -1.12 2.89 -39.56
CA LYS A 421 -0.28 2.71 -38.36
C LYS A 421 -1.05 2.96 -37.06
N GLN A 422 -2.05 3.85 -37.05
CA GLN A 422 -2.88 4.10 -35.86
C GLN A 422 -3.64 2.85 -35.39
N GLU A 423 -4.27 2.12 -36.31
CA GLU A 423 -4.96 0.86 -36.01
C GLU A 423 -3.98 -0.20 -35.52
N LEU A 424 -2.78 -0.26 -36.10
CA LEU A 424 -1.72 -1.14 -35.63
C LEU A 424 -1.28 -0.79 -34.20
N CYS A 425 -1.09 0.50 -33.88
CA CYS A 425 -0.69 0.92 -32.52
C CYS A 425 -1.75 0.54 -31.49
N ARG A 426 -3.04 0.79 -31.78
CA ARG A 426 -4.15 0.38 -30.92
C ARG A 426 -4.19 -1.13 -30.74
N HIS A 427 -4.01 -1.88 -31.82
CA HIS A 427 -3.92 -3.33 -31.75
C HIS A 427 -2.75 -3.79 -30.88
N ARG A 428 -1.54 -3.23 -31.07
CA ARG A 428 -0.36 -3.59 -30.27
C ARG A 428 -0.55 -3.26 -28.80
N ASP A 429 -1.22 -2.16 -28.47
CA ASP A 429 -1.44 -1.74 -27.09
C ASP A 429 -2.48 -2.62 -26.37
N MET A 430 -3.59 -2.96 -27.04
CA MET A 430 -4.75 -3.58 -26.37
C MET A 430 -4.97 -5.07 -26.71
N GLU A 431 -4.72 -5.48 -27.94
CA GLU A 431 -5.24 -6.75 -28.51
C GLU A 431 -4.16 -7.74 -28.97
N CYS A 432 -2.92 -7.29 -29.15
CA CYS A 432 -1.84 -8.10 -29.68
C CYS A 432 -1.42 -9.16 -28.63
N PRO A 433 -1.50 -10.47 -28.96
CA PRO A 433 -1.16 -11.54 -28.01
C PRO A 433 0.28 -11.46 -27.50
N GLU A 434 1.20 -11.05 -28.38
CA GLU A 434 2.63 -10.92 -28.14
C GLU A 434 3.05 -9.54 -27.57
N SER A 435 2.06 -8.70 -27.24
CA SER A 435 2.32 -7.44 -26.55
C SER A 435 2.54 -7.70 -25.08
N LEU A 436 3.60 -7.09 -24.53
CA LEU A 436 3.94 -7.21 -23.13
C LEU A 436 3.12 -6.21 -22.31
N HIS A 437 2.60 -6.67 -21.18
CA HIS A 437 1.89 -5.84 -20.23
C HIS A 437 2.24 -6.27 -18.81
N GLU A 438 2.07 -5.36 -17.85
CA GLU A 438 2.20 -5.67 -16.43
C GLU A 438 0.87 -6.23 -15.92
N CYS A 439 0.90 -7.44 -15.37
CA CYS A 439 -0.30 -8.06 -14.81
C CYS A 439 -0.69 -7.39 -13.49
N ARG A 440 -1.94 -6.94 -13.37
CA ARG A 440 -2.49 -6.30 -12.16
C ARG A 440 -2.41 -7.15 -10.88
N PHE A 441 -2.31 -8.48 -10.99
CA PHE A 441 -2.37 -9.40 -9.86
C PHE A 441 -1.02 -10.00 -9.43
N CYS A 442 -0.03 -10.07 -10.32
CA CYS A 442 1.30 -10.61 -10.00
C CYS A 442 2.44 -9.64 -10.30
N HIS A 443 2.17 -8.49 -10.91
CA HIS A 443 3.14 -7.45 -11.26
C HIS A 443 4.29 -7.92 -12.18
N LEU A 444 4.14 -9.10 -12.80
CA LEU A 444 5.07 -9.59 -13.79
C LEU A 444 4.74 -9.01 -15.16
N ILE A 445 5.79 -8.70 -15.93
CA ILE A 445 5.69 -8.29 -17.33
C ILE A 445 5.61 -9.56 -18.19
N VAL A 446 4.43 -9.79 -18.78
CA VAL A 446 4.12 -11.01 -19.53
C VAL A 446 3.40 -10.67 -20.84
N PRO A 447 3.46 -11.55 -21.85
CA PRO A 447 2.62 -11.40 -23.03
C PRO A 447 1.12 -11.42 -22.65
N ARG A 448 0.31 -10.64 -23.35
CA ARG A 448 -1.15 -10.58 -23.14
C ARG A 448 -1.84 -11.91 -23.45
N GLY A 449 -1.29 -12.70 -24.37
CA GLY A 449 -1.88 -13.95 -24.83
C GLY A 449 -3.13 -13.73 -25.69
N GLU A 450 -3.66 -14.82 -26.24
CA GLU A 450 -4.87 -14.73 -27.07
C GLU A 450 -6.11 -14.37 -26.24
N GLN A 451 -6.89 -13.40 -26.73
CA GLN A 451 -8.12 -13.00 -26.04
C GLN A 451 -9.27 -13.98 -26.32
N THR A 452 -9.79 -14.61 -25.27
CA THR A 452 -11.07 -15.31 -25.27
C THR A 452 -12.25 -14.33 -25.11
N PRO A 453 -13.50 -14.72 -25.43
CA PRO A 453 -14.68 -13.87 -25.22
C PRO A 453 -14.81 -13.35 -23.78
N GLU A 454 -14.44 -14.16 -22.78
CA GLU A 454 -14.49 -13.81 -21.36
C GLU A 454 -13.45 -12.74 -21.01
N THR A 455 -12.21 -12.90 -21.50
CA THR A 455 -11.13 -11.92 -21.28
C THR A 455 -11.46 -10.58 -21.94
N ARG A 456 -12.12 -10.60 -23.10
CA ARG A 456 -12.58 -9.39 -23.79
C ARG A 456 -13.71 -8.68 -23.03
N LEU A 457 -14.65 -9.44 -22.47
CA LEU A 457 -15.76 -8.88 -21.68
C LEU A 457 -15.26 -8.20 -20.41
N LEU A 458 -14.26 -8.79 -19.75
CA LEU A 458 -13.71 -8.30 -18.49
C LEU A 458 -12.54 -7.32 -18.68
N ASP A 459 -12.17 -7.02 -19.93
CA ASP A 459 -11.01 -6.19 -20.28
C ASP A 459 -9.74 -6.62 -19.52
N MET A 460 -9.46 -7.92 -19.57
CA MET A 460 -8.29 -8.55 -18.96
C MET A 460 -7.47 -9.25 -20.03
N SER A 461 -6.19 -9.42 -19.79
CA SER A 461 -5.38 -10.34 -20.59
C SER A 461 -5.65 -11.80 -20.21
N ALA A 462 -5.19 -12.76 -21.03
CA ALA A 462 -5.30 -14.18 -20.71
C ALA A 462 -4.54 -14.53 -19.42
N HIS A 463 -3.37 -13.92 -19.22
CA HIS A 463 -2.60 -14.10 -18.00
C HIS A 463 -3.29 -13.44 -16.80
N GLU A 464 -3.86 -12.24 -16.94
CA GLU A 464 -4.59 -11.59 -15.86
C GLU A 464 -5.82 -12.38 -15.43
N PHE A 465 -6.55 -12.98 -16.37
CA PHE A 465 -7.70 -13.82 -16.05
C PHE A 465 -7.28 -15.05 -15.24
N THR A 466 -6.22 -15.77 -15.67
CA THR A 466 -5.74 -16.95 -14.95
C THR A 466 -5.11 -16.60 -13.59
N CYS A 467 -4.41 -15.47 -13.50
CA CYS A 467 -3.83 -14.98 -12.25
C CYS A 467 -4.90 -14.45 -11.29
N GLY A 468 -5.91 -13.74 -11.80
CA GLY A 468 -7.06 -13.21 -11.07
C GLY A 468 -8.04 -14.30 -10.61
N ALA A 469 -8.13 -15.41 -11.33
CA ALA A 469 -8.92 -16.59 -10.95
C ALA A 469 -8.34 -17.34 -9.74
N LYS A 470 -7.05 -17.14 -9.41
CA LYS A 470 -6.46 -17.70 -8.19
C LYS A 470 -7.16 -17.13 -6.98
N THR A 471 -7.41 -17.98 -6.01
CA THR A 471 -8.09 -17.61 -4.77
C THR A 471 -7.13 -17.16 -3.69
N THR A 472 -7.55 -16.19 -2.89
CA THR A 472 -6.87 -15.67 -1.70
C THR A 472 -7.87 -15.52 -0.56
N GLU A 473 -7.39 -15.61 0.67
CA GLU A 473 -8.23 -15.38 1.85
C GLU A 473 -8.44 -13.88 2.08
N CYS A 474 -9.68 -13.48 2.34
CA CYS A 474 -9.96 -12.13 2.79
C CYS A 474 -9.50 -11.95 4.23
N ARG A 475 -8.66 -10.95 4.50
CA ARG A 475 -8.17 -10.65 5.86
C ARG A 475 -9.29 -10.27 6.85
N ASN A 476 -10.42 -9.76 6.36
CA ASN A 476 -11.50 -9.27 7.21
C ASN A 476 -12.42 -10.40 7.69
N CYS A 477 -12.68 -11.41 6.87
CA CYS A 477 -13.62 -12.49 7.18
C CYS A 477 -13.08 -13.91 6.99
N GLY A 478 -11.85 -14.09 6.52
CA GLY A 478 -11.23 -15.39 6.26
C GLY A 478 -11.83 -16.17 5.09
N LYS A 479 -12.81 -15.61 4.36
CA LYS A 479 -13.40 -16.29 3.20
C LYS A 479 -12.40 -16.37 2.06
N VAL A 480 -12.33 -17.54 1.43
CA VAL A 480 -11.53 -17.77 0.24
C VAL A 480 -12.28 -17.22 -0.97
N ILE A 481 -11.71 -16.20 -1.61
CA ILE A 481 -12.31 -15.49 -2.75
C ILE A 481 -11.29 -15.33 -3.88
N ARG A 482 -11.75 -15.18 -5.12
CA ARG A 482 -10.83 -14.96 -6.26
C ARG A 482 -10.20 -13.59 -6.15
N ARG A 483 -8.93 -13.45 -6.55
CA ARG A 483 -8.21 -12.17 -6.54
C ARG A 483 -8.94 -11.09 -7.33
N MET A 484 -9.55 -11.46 -8.46
CA MET A 484 -10.35 -10.54 -9.28
C MET A 484 -11.64 -10.04 -8.59
N ASP A 485 -12.17 -10.80 -7.61
CA ASP A 485 -13.43 -10.48 -6.93
C ASP A 485 -13.22 -9.78 -5.56
N MET A 486 -11.97 -9.58 -5.14
CA MET A 486 -11.60 -8.98 -3.83
C MET A 486 -12.24 -7.60 -3.62
N GLU A 487 -12.21 -6.75 -4.64
CA GLU A 487 -12.76 -5.39 -4.56
C GLU A 487 -14.29 -5.41 -4.37
N SER A 488 -14.99 -6.25 -5.14
CA SER A 488 -16.43 -6.47 -4.97
C SER A 488 -16.76 -7.07 -3.60
N HIS A 489 -15.92 -7.97 -3.09
CA HIS A 489 -16.09 -8.54 -1.76
C HIS A 489 -15.87 -7.50 -0.64
N HIS A 490 -14.87 -6.63 -0.75
CA HIS A 490 -14.66 -5.54 0.21
C HIS A 490 -15.85 -4.57 0.24
N ARG A 491 -16.49 -4.32 -0.92
CA ARG A 491 -17.74 -3.55 -0.96
C ARG A 491 -18.87 -4.20 -0.15
N ILE A 492 -18.93 -5.54 -0.10
CA ILE A 492 -19.90 -6.24 0.76
C ILE A 492 -19.61 -6.00 2.24
N HIS A 493 -18.34 -6.00 2.66
CA HIS A 493 -17.98 -5.63 4.04
C HIS A 493 -18.39 -4.22 4.42
N GLU A 494 -18.25 -3.28 3.49
CA GLU A 494 -18.69 -1.90 3.70
C GLU A 494 -20.20 -1.83 3.88
N LEU A 495 -20.96 -2.51 3.03
CA LEU A 495 -22.42 -2.60 3.15
C LEU A 495 -22.85 -3.29 4.47
N ASP A 496 -22.17 -4.37 4.85
CA ASP A 496 -22.41 -5.07 6.11
C ASP A 496 -22.08 -4.20 7.34
N ARG A 497 -21.11 -3.27 7.23
CA ARG A 497 -20.80 -2.30 8.29
C ARG A 497 -21.92 -1.27 8.40
N VAL A 498 -22.27 -0.62 7.29
CA VAL A 498 -23.27 0.46 7.23
C VAL A 498 -24.67 -0.02 7.59
N SER A 499 -25.03 -1.27 7.26
CA SER A 499 -26.35 -1.84 7.58
C SER A 499 -26.59 -2.12 9.08
N ARG A 500 -25.57 -2.01 9.94
CA ARG A 500 -25.74 -2.25 11.39
C ARG A 500 -26.42 -1.07 12.07
N SER A 501 -27.48 -1.37 12.82
CA SER A 501 -28.12 -0.39 13.70
C SER A 501 -27.22 -0.01 14.87
N GLU A 502 -27.35 1.22 15.38
CA GLU A 502 -26.59 1.67 16.55
C GLU A 502 -26.85 0.76 17.77
N PRO A 503 -25.80 0.33 18.50
CA PRO A 503 -25.92 -0.46 19.71
C PRO A 503 -26.68 0.27 20.82
N ILE A 504 -27.60 -0.43 21.50
CA ILE A 504 -28.39 0.14 22.59
C ILE A 504 -27.58 0.08 23.90
N VAL A 505 -27.32 1.23 24.52
CA VAL A 505 -26.62 1.33 25.80
C VAL A 505 -27.60 1.14 26.97
N CYS A 506 -27.12 0.55 28.07
CA CYS A 506 -27.85 0.45 29.33
C CYS A 506 -28.40 1.81 29.82
N SER A 507 -29.67 1.88 30.23
CA SER A 507 -30.31 3.11 30.74
C SER A 507 -29.73 3.65 32.05
N ASN A 508 -28.84 2.89 32.72
CA ASN A 508 -28.05 3.41 33.84
C ASN A 508 -26.91 4.29 33.30
N GLN A 509 -26.93 5.59 33.60
CA GLN A 509 -25.95 6.57 33.10
C GLN A 509 -24.52 6.28 33.52
N ASN A 510 -24.33 5.61 34.66
CA ASN A 510 -23.01 5.18 35.11
C ASN A 510 -22.52 3.90 34.40
N CYS A 511 -23.31 3.30 33.51
CA CYS A 511 -23.02 2.01 32.87
C CYS A 511 -22.78 2.16 31.38
N THR A 512 -21.68 1.61 30.90
CA THR A 512 -21.28 1.56 29.48
C THR A 512 -21.66 0.25 28.79
N ARG A 513 -22.33 -0.69 29.48
CA ARG A 513 -22.68 -2.01 28.92
C ARG A 513 -23.78 -1.90 27.87
N ILE A 514 -23.66 -2.69 26.81
CA ILE A 514 -24.64 -2.79 25.71
C ILE A 514 -25.73 -3.81 26.03
N ILE A 515 -26.95 -3.54 25.57
CA ILE A 515 -28.10 -4.45 25.65
C ILE A 515 -28.23 -5.19 24.32
N SER A 516 -28.14 -6.52 24.35
CA SER A 516 -28.36 -7.34 23.16
C SER A 516 -29.82 -7.24 22.70
N GLN A 517 -30.05 -6.90 21.44
CA GLN A 517 -31.39 -6.79 20.84
C GLN A 517 -32.17 -8.12 20.79
N THR A 518 -31.49 -9.26 20.96
CA THR A 518 -32.05 -10.62 20.86
C THR A 518 -32.66 -11.16 22.15
N GLY A 519 -32.55 -10.46 23.27
CA GLY A 519 -33.13 -10.85 24.56
C GLY A 519 -34.40 -10.06 24.91
N ALA A 520 -35.30 -10.66 25.67
CA ALA A 520 -36.44 -9.95 26.27
C ALA A 520 -35.92 -8.78 27.13
N GLN A 521 -35.99 -7.56 26.59
CA GLN A 521 -35.56 -6.36 27.30
C GLN A 521 -36.41 -6.20 28.56
N ASN A 522 -35.77 -5.94 29.70
CA ASN A 522 -36.51 -5.59 30.89
C ASN A 522 -37.15 -4.21 30.72
N VAL A 523 -38.25 -4.00 31.44
CA VAL A 523 -39.06 -2.77 31.41
C VAL A 523 -38.23 -1.51 31.70
N LEU A 524 -37.10 -1.64 32.41
CA LEU A 524 -36.24 -0.54 32.82
C LEU A 524 -35.10 -0.22 31.83
N GLY A 525 -34.92 -0.98 30.75
CA GLY A 525 -33.82 -0.77 29.79
C GLY A 525 -32.41 -0.97 30.40
N LEU A 526 -32.30 -1.79 31.44
CA LEU A 526 -31.01 -2.03 32.12
C LEU A 526 -30.30 -3.28 31.57
N CYS A 527 -28.98 -3.32 31.61
CA CYS A 527 -28.25 -4.57 31.36
C CYS A 527 -28.52 -5.60 32.47
N ASN A 528 -28.25 -6.90 32.21
CA ASN A 528 -28.52 -7.98 33.16
C ASN A 528 -27.86 -7.78 34.54
N VAL A 529 -26.67 -7.17 34.59
CA VAL A 529 -25.96 -6.91 35.85
C VAL A 529 -26.63 -5.79 36.64
N CYS A 530 -27.02 -4.68 35.98
CA CYS A 530 -27.72 -3.59 36.64
C CYS A 530 -29.16 -3.97 37.03
N PHE A 531 -29.79 -4.85 36.26
CA PHE A 531 -31.15 -5.33 36.54
C PHE A 531 -31.22 -6.42 37.60
N GLY A 532 -30.15 -7.20 37.82
CA GLY A 532 -30.11 -8.33 38.76
C GLY A 532 -30.74 -8.06 40.15
N PRO A 533 -30.43 -6.93 40.83
CA PRO A 533 -31.04 -6.59 42.12
C PRO A 533 -32.56 -6.36 42.09
N PHE A 534 -33.10 -6.09 40.90
CA PHE A 534 -34.52 -5.83 40.64
C PHE A 534 -35.23 -7.00 39.96
N TYR A 535 -34.52 -8.10 39.72
CA TYR A 535 -35.16 -9.32 39.22
C TYR A 535 -36.08 -9.90 40.29
N SER A 536 -37.27 -10.31 39.89
CA SER A 536 -38.18 -11.10 40.71
C SER A 536 -39.06 -11.94 39.80
N SER A 537 -39.25 -13.20 40.18
CA SER A 537 -40.18 -14.12 39.52
C SER A 537 -41.64 -13.91 39.93
N ALA A 538 -41.92 -13.00 40.88
CA ALA A 538 -43.27 -12.74 41.35
C ALA A 538 -44.07 -11.91 40.32
N TYR A 539 -45.30 -12.34 40.04
CA TYR A 539 -46.22 -11.62 39.15
C TYR A 539 -46.58 -10.23 39.72
N ASP A 540 -46.22 -9.17 39.00
CA ASP A 540 -46.43 -7.76 39.38
C ASP A 540 -46.84 -6.92 38.16
N PRO A 541 -48.10 -7.01 37.71
CA PRO A 541 -48.58 -6.39 36.48
C PRO A 541 -48.69 -4.86 36.54
N LYS A 542 -48.68 -4.28 37.75
CA LYS A 542 -48.67 -2.81 37.97
C LYS A 542 -47.28 -2.30 38.38
N HIS A 543 -46.27 -3.18 38.42
CA HIS A 543 -44.89 -2.87 38.79
C HIS A 543 -44.71 -2.14 40.14
N ILE A 544 -45.65 -2.30 41.08
CA ILE A 544 -45.63 -1.60 42.37
C ILE A 544 -44.46 -2.10 43.23
N LYS A 545 -44.23 -3.43 43.25
CA LYS A 545 -43.13 -4.03 44.01
C LYS A 545 -41.78 -3.77 43.33
N LEU A 546 -41.75 -3.67 42.00
CA LEU A 546 -40.56 -3.22 41.27
C LEU A 546 -40.19 -1.78 41.65
N ARG A 547 -41.18 -0.87 41.66
CA ARG A 547 -41.01 0.53 42.09
C ARG A 547 -40.51 0.64 43.53
N SER A 548 -41.10 -0.09 44.48
CA SER A 548 -40.63 -0.09 45.88
C SER A 548 -39.18 -0.57 46.03
N ARG A 549 -38.74 -1.53 45.19
CA ARG A 549 -37.34 -1.99 45.19
C ARG A 549 -36.40 -0.94 44.62
N LEU A 550 -36.80 -0.19 43.60
CA LEU A 550 -36.07 0.95 43.08
C LEU A 550 -35.91 2.05 44.13
N GLU A 551 -37.00 2.44 44.79
CA GLU A 551 -36.98 3.43 45.90
C GLU A 551 -35.99 2.99 47.00
N ARG A 552 -36.11 1.73 47.44
CA ARG A 552 -35.23 1.18 48.48
C ARG A 552 -33.76 1.21 48.06
N LYS A 553 -33.45 0.90 46.81
CA LYS A 553 -32.06 0.93 46.31
C LYS A 553 -31.46 2.33 46.36
N TYR A 554 -32.19 3.35 45.90
CA TYR A 554 -31.72 4.74 45.97
C TYR A 554 -31.58 5.25 47.40
N ILE A 555 -32.54 4.94 48.28
CA ILE A 555 -32.47 5.33 49.70
C ILE A 555 -31.21 4.75 50.34
N ILE A 556 -30.94 3.45 50.16
CA ILE A 556 -29.73 2.81 50.71
C ILE A 556 -28.46 3.45 50.13
N GLN A 557 -28.44 3.71 48.82
CA GLN A 557 -27.29 4.31 48.13
C GLN A 557 -26.99 5.75 48.61
N MET A 558 -28.02 6.55 48.88
CA MET A 558 -27.88 7.93 49.37
C MET A 558 -27.67 8.00 50.89
N GLN A 559 -28.19 7.05 51.66
CA GLN A 559 -28.08 7.04 53.12
C GLN A 559 -26.76 6.43 53.61
N HIS A 560 -26.38 5.27 53.07
CA HIS A 560 -25.21 4.50 53.51
C HIS A 560 -24.06 4.54 52.50
N GLY A 561 -24.37 4.72 51.21
CA GLY A 561 -23.36 4.64 50.15
C GLY A 561 -22.99 3.20 49.80
N CYS A 562 -22.11 3.04 48.81
CA CYS A 562 -21.63 1.72 48.37
C CYS A 562 -20.36 1.25 49.10
N GLY A 563 -19.73 2.11 49.90
CA GLY A 563 -18.50 1.81 50.65
C GLY A 563 -17.19 1.95 49.85
N ASN A 564 -17.27 2.19 48.54
CA ASN A 564 -16.10 2.27 47.67
C ASN A 564 -15.62 3.72 47.47
N ASN A 565 -14.30 3.94 47.54
CA ASN A 565 -13.67 5.26 47.43
C ASN A 565 -13.51 5.77 45.98
N TRP A 566 -13.58 4.87 45.00
CA TRP A 566 -13.51 5.14 43.56
C TRP A 566 -14.88 5.41 42.94
N CYS A 567 -15.96 5.27 43.70
CA CYS A 567 -17.31 5.55 43.20
C CYS A 567 -17.47 7.03 42.87
N ASP A 568 -17.90 7.33 41.64
CA ASP A 568 -18.10 8.71 41.15
C ASP A 568 -19.58 9.06 40.93
N ASN A 569 -20.51 8.19 41.36
CA ASN A 569 -21.95 8.40 41.19
C ASN A 569 -22.46 9.59 42.03
N THR A 570 -23.17 10.52 41.41
CA THR A 570 -23.73 11.74 42.03
C THR A 570 -24.76 11.45 43.13
N PHE A 571 -25.42 10.29 43.08
CA PHE A 571 -26.45 9.86 44.04
C PHE A 571 -25.94 8.78 45.03
N CYS A 572 -24.64 8.72 45.30
CA CYS A 572 -24.05 7.78 46.24
C CYS A 572 -23.29 8.50 47.36
N ARG A 573 -23.62 8.21 48.63
CA ARG A 573 -22.96 8.88 49.77
C ARG A 573 -21.44 8.71 49.82
N SER A 574 -20.94 7.56 49.36
CA SER A 574 -19.51 7.26 49.31
C SER A 574 -18.77 8.01 48.18
N SER A 575 -19.49 8.64 47.25
CA SER A 575 -18.90 9.36 46.12
C SER A 575 -18.41 10.75 46.52
N LYS A 576 -17.32 11.18 45.87
CA LYS A 576 -16.81 12.55 46.01
C LYS A 576 -17.76 13.59 45.41
N ARG A 577 -18.50 13.22 44.36
CA ARG A 577 -19.51 14.07 43.68
C ARG A 577 -20.87 14.11 44.38
N PHE A 578 -21.00 13.49 45.55
CA PHE A 578 -22.25 13.53 46.30
C PHE A 578 -22.52 14.92 46.87
N ALA A 579 -23.51 15.62 46.31
CA ALA A 579 -23.89 16.98 46.71
C ALA A 579 -24.68 17.03 48.04
N TRP A 580 -25.13 15.88 48.55
CA TRP A 580 -26.23 15.76 49.52
C TRP A 580 -25.74 15.29 50.92
N LYS A 581 -24.57 15.77 51.36
CA LYS A 581 -23.82 15.21 52.52
C LYS A 581 -24.49 15.32 53.90
N ASN A 582 -25.43 16.25 54.10
CA ASN A 582 -25.98 16.63 55.41
C ASN A 582 -27.50 16.44 55.57
N LEU A 583 -28.15 15.52 54.84
CA LEU A 583 -29.61 15.35 54.90
C LEU A 583 -30.09 14.38 55.98
N GLN A 584 -31.30 14.63 56.49
CA GLN A 584 -32.03 13.64 57.26
C GLN A 584 -32.69 12.59 56.36
N LEU A 585 -32.93 11.40 56.92
CA LEU A 585 -33.55 10.28 56.20
C LEU A 585 -34.92 10.64 55.61
N SER A 586 -35.69 11.50 56.28
CA SER A 586 -36.98 11.99 55.79
C SER A 586 -36.88 12.74 54.47
N ASP A 587 -35.80 13.51 54.28
CA ASP A 587 -35.61 14.37 53.12
C ASP A 587 -35.16 13.54 51.91
N ILE A 588 -34.29 12.54 52.15
CA ILE A 588 -33.90 11.55 51.15
C ILE A 588 -35.11 10.76 50.66
N ILE A 589 -35.99 10.29 51.56
CA ILE A 589 -37.18 9.52 51.18
C ILE A 589 -38.15 10.37 50.35
N LYS A 590 -38.36 11.64 50.71
CA LYS A 590 -39.21 12.56 49.94
C LYS A 590 -38.66 12.73 48.52
N PHE A 591 -37.39 13.11 48.40
CA PHE A 591 -36.72 13.33 47.12
C PHE A 591 -36.71 12.09 46.22
N VAL A 592 -36.44 10.90 46.77
CA VAL A 592 -36.43 9.66 45.97
C VAL A 592 -37.82 9.36 45.38
N ARG A 593 -38.88 9.62 46.13
CA ARG A 593 -40.27 9.34 45.72
C ARG A 593 -40.88 10.40 44.80
N SER A 594 -40.44 11.65 44.89
CA SER A 594 -40.92 12.75 44.04
C SER A 594 -40.14 12.86 42.74
N ASP A 595 -38.81 12.77 42.79
CA ASP A 595 -37.94 13.26 41.71
C ASP A 595 -37.13 12.16 41.01
N LEU A 596 -36.64 11.15 41.75
CA LEU A 596 -35.77 10.10 41.19
C LEU A 596 -36.53 8.90 40.62
N VAL A 597 -37.57 8.41 41.30
CA VAL A 597 -38.32 7.22 40.88
C VAL A 597 -39.69 7.63 40.34
N PRO A 598 -39.96 7.45 39.03
CA PRO A 598 -41.22 7.87 38.43
C PRO A 598 -42.41 7.07 38.99
N ARG A 599 -43.61 7.62 38.83
CA ARG A 599 -44.85 6.95 39.25
C ARG A 599 -45.15 5.72 38.40
N ASP A 600 -44.96 5.83 37.09
CA ASP A 600 -44.93 4.69 36.17
C ASP A 600 -43.48 4.37 35.83
N VAL A 601 -43.07 3.12 36.06
CA VAL A 601 -41.71 2.66 35.79
C VAL A 601 -41.50 2.26 34.32
N CYS A 602 -42.57 2.26 33.52
CA CYS A 602 -42.52 2.00 32.08
C CYS A 602 -42.15 3.25 31.26
N GLU A 603 -42.23 4.44 31.87
CA GLU A 603 -41.79 5.68 31.22
C GLU A 603 -40.26 5.77 31.26
N HIS A 604 -39.65 5.86 30.07
CA HIS A 604 -38.21 5.79 29.86
C HIS A 604 -37.48 6.87 30.67
N ARG A 605 -36.59 6.45 31.59
CA ARG A 605 -35.73 7.38 32.34
C ARG A 605 -34.31 6.87 32.47
N GLU A 606 -33.44 7.85 32.64
CA GLU A 606 -32.04 7.68 33.02
C GLU A 606 -31.95 7.26 34.49
N TYR A 607 -31.24 6.17 34.78
CA TYR A 607 -30.99 5.70 36.13
C TYR A 607 -29.55 5.97 36.56
N ASN A 608 -29.30 6.08 37.86
CA ASN A 608 -27.98 6.37 38.42
C ASN A 608 -27.63 5.40 39.56
N PHE A 609 -27.36 4.15 39.19
CA PHE A 609 -26.95 3.12 40.14
C PHE A 609 -25.43 2.98 40.17
N CYS A 610 -24.88 2.73 41.36
CA CYS A 610 -23.46 2.38 41.49
C CYS A 610 -23.12 1.13 40.65
N VAL A 611 -21.97 1.18 40.00
CA VAL A 611 -21.41 0.12 39.17
C VAL A 611 -20.03 -0.29 39.69
N ASP A 612 -19.42 -1.27 39.04
CA ASP A 612 -18.08 -1.76 39.38
C ASP A 612 -16.99 -0.74 38.99
N GLU A 613 -15.78 -0.92 39.52
CA GLU A 613 -14.65 -0.01 39.29
C GLU A 613 -14.29 0.10 37.79
N THR A 614 -14.29 -1.02 37.08
CA THR A 614 -13.98 -1.10 35.64
C THR A 614 -14.94 -0.26 34.81
N ILE A 615 -16.25 -0.38 35.07
CA ILE A 615 -17.29 0.38 34.38
C ILE A 615 -17.23 1.87 34.75
N THR A 616 -16.91 2.19 36.01
CA THR A 616 -16.73 3.59 36.44
C THR A 616 -15.57 4.25 35.69
N ARG A 617 -14.44 3.55 35.53
CA ARG A 617 -13.30 4.03 34.74
C ARG A 617 -13.63 4.15 33.25
N GLN A 618 -14.29 3.15 32.66
CA GLN A 618 -14.74 3.20 31.26
C GLN A 618 -15.70 4.36 31.01
N LYS A 619 -16.59 4.64 31.96
CA LYS A 619 -17.55 5.75 31.86
C LYS A 619 -16.84 7.10 31.81
N HIS A 620 -15.83 7.30 32.65
CA HIS A 620 -15.02 8.52 32.61
C HIS A 620 -14.25 8.67 31.28
N LEU A 621 -13.73 7.56 30.74
CA LEU A 621 -13.08 7.56 29.44
C LEU A 621 -14.08 7.85 28.31
N GLU A 622 -15.29 7.29 28.34
CA GLU A 622 -16.35 7.56 27.38
C GLU A 622 -16.75 9.04 27.36
N GLU A 623 -16.95 9.66 28.53
CA GLU A 623 -17.23 11.09 28.64
C GLU A 623 -16.12 11.94 28.00
N THR A 624 -14.85 11.59 28.28
CA THR A 624 -13.69 12.29 27.70
C THR A 624 -13.61 12.11 26.18
N LEU A 625 -13.90 10.92 25.67
CA LEU A 625 -13.84 10.61 24.24
C LEU A 625 -14.97 11.25 23.44
N LEU A 626 -16.15 11.45 24.04
CA LEU A 626 -17.25 12.13 23.37
C LEU A 626 -16.97 13.62 23.11
N GLU A 627 -16.07 14.23 23.89
CA GLU A 627 -15.61 15.60 23.68
C GLU A 627 -14.56 15.72 22.56
N ASP A 628 -13.91 14.61 22.18
CA ASP A 628 -12.90 14.57 21.12
C ASP A 628 -13.56 14.57 19.73
N PRO A 629 -13.19 15.51 18.83
CA PRO A 629 -13.74 15.59 17.47
C PRO A 629 -13.67 14.26 16.70
N ASP A 630 -12.56 13.51 16.83
CA ASP A 630 -12.31 12.28 16.06
C ASP A 630 -13.28 11.15 16.44
N PHE A 631 -13.79 11.15 17.68
CA PHE A 631 -14.71 10.13 18.19
C PHE A 631 -16.16 10.60 18.20
N SER A 632 -16.40 11.92 18.25
CA SER A 632 -17.72 12.54 18.21
C SER A 632 -18.53 12.22 16.93
N GLU A 633 -17.83 11.84 15.85
CA GLU A 633 -18.43 11.36 14.60
C GLU A 633 -19.24 10.07 14.78
N TYR A 634 -18.92 9.26 15.80
CA TYR A 634 -19.62 8.02 16.12
C TYR A 634 -20.74 8.24 17.15
N GLY A 635 -21.77 7.40 17.09
CA GLY A 635 -22.82 7.33 18.11
C GLY A 635 -22.27 6.83 19.46
N LYS A 636 -22.93 7.24 20.56
CA LYS A 636 -22.56 6.81 21.92
C LYS A 636 -22.60 5.29 22.07
N GLY A 637 -23.52 4.62 21.37
CA GLY A 637 -23.63 3.16 21.35
C GLY A 637 -22.35 2.47 20.87
N TRP A 638 -21.77 2.97 19.77
CA TRP A 638 -20.56 2.40 19.18
C TRP A 638 -19.32 2.59 20.07
N ILE A 639 -19.18 3.74 20.71
CA ILE A 639 -18.07 4.01 21.64
C ILE A 639 -18.17 3.05 22.83
N CYS A 640 -19.37 2.90 23.41
CA CYS A 640 -19.61 1.98 24.52
C CYS A 640 -19.33 0.51 24.13
N GLU A 641 -19.77 0.07 22.95
CA GLU A 641 -19.52 -1.30 22.46
C GLU A 641 -18.03 -1.56 22.22
N GLY A 642 -17.34 -0.61 21.60
CA GLY A 642 -15.90 -0.68 21.37
C GLY A 642 -15.11 -0.72 22.68
N LEU A 643 -15.47 0.12 23.65
CA LEU A 643 -14.84 0.10 24.98
C LEU A 643 -15.04 -1.24 25.67
N ASN A 644 -16.25 -1.81 25.66
CA ASN A 644 -16.52 -3.13 26.24
C ASN A 644 -15.71 -4.24 25.55
N SER A 645 -15.46 -4.11 24.24
CA SER A 645 -14.71 -5.11 23.46
C SER A 645 -13.19 -5.02 23.68
N VAL A 646 -12.66 -3.80 23.84
CA VAL A 646 -11.21 -3.54 23.86
C VAL A 646 -10.61 -3.55 25.26
N SER A 647 -11.39 -3.16 26.28
CA SER A 647 -10.89 -2.96 27.64
C SER A 647 -10.91 -4.21 28.53
N ALA A 648 -11.12 -5.40 27.96
CA ALA A 648 -11.10 -6.65 28.71
C ALA A 648 -9.68 -6.96 29.25
N GLY A 649 -9.37 -6.45 30.46
CA GLY A 649 -8.14 -6.74 31.21
C GLY A 649 -7.01 -5.71 31.09
N GLU A 650 -7.20 -4.58 30.39
CA GLU A 650 -6.19 -3.52 30.26
C GLU A 650 -6.61 -2.26 31.04
N GLU A 651 -5.76 -1.77 31.96
CA GLU A 651 -6.09 -0.64 32.83
C GLU A 651 -5.60 0.72 32.30
N ASN A 652 -4.73 0.75 31.29
CA ASN A 652 -4.08 1.98 30.82
C ASN A 652 -4.82 2.62 29.64
N ALA A 653 -5.43 3.80 29.87
CA ALA A 653 -6.16 4.56 28.86
C ALA A 653 -5.36 4.83 27.58
N ASN A 654 -4.04 5.09 27.68
CA ASN A 654 -3.19 5.38 26.52
C ASN A 654 -3.04 4.18 25.57
N ARG A 655 -3.30 2.96 26.04
CA ARG A 655 -3.30 1.74 25.21
C ARG A 655 -4.69 1.41 24.66
N ILE A 656 -5.75 1.85 25.34
CA ILE A 656 -7.14 1.59 24.97
C ILE A 656 -7.55 2.47 23.78
N VAL A 657 -7.21 3.76 23.78
CA VAL A 657 -7.66 4.72 22.75
C VAL A 657 -7.24 4.32 21.32
N PRO A 658 -5.98 3.91 21.04
CA PRO A 658 -5.60 3.47 19.69
C PRO A 658 -6.30 2.19 19.25
N LYS A 659 -6.46 1.22 20.17
CA LYS A 659 -7.18 -0.03 19.91
C LYS A 659 -8.67 0.23 19.63
N LEU A 660 -9.29 1.16 20.37
CA LEU A 660 -10.66 1.60 20.17
C LEU A 660 -10.84 2.27 18.81
N ARG A 661 -9.92 3.17 18.41
CA ARG A 661 -9.95 3.80 17.09
C ARG A 661 -9.91 2.76 15.98
N GLY A 662 -9.03 1.77 16.08
CA GLY A 662 -8.96 0.66 15.12
C GLY A 662 -10.25 -0.19 15.08
N TRP A 663 -10.89 -0.39 16.23
CA TRP A 663 -12.17 -1.10 16.32
C TRP A 663 -13.31 -0.32 15.67
N LEU A 664 -13.40 0.99 15.92
CA LEU A 664 -14.44 1.87 15.36
C LEU A 664 -14.34 1.98 13.85
N ILE A 665 -13.12 2.09 13.29
CA ILE A 665 -12.92 2.08 11.83
C ILE A 665 -13.43 0.77 11.20
N LYS A 666 -13.29 -0.35 11.91
CA LYS A 666 -13.63 -1.67 11.38
C LYS A 666 -15.13 -1.99 11.53
N TYR A 667 -15.76 -1.57 12.61
CA TYR A 667 -17.11 -2.02 12.97
C TYR A 667 -18.11 -0.90 13.24
N GLY A 668 -17.63 0.30 13.61
CA GLY A 668 -18.48 1.45 13.90
C GLY A 668 -19.04 2.08 12.63
N VAL A 669 -20.22 2.68 12.75
CA VAL A 669 -20.87 3.47 11.70
C VAL A 669 -20.88 4.93 12.13
N LYS A 670 -20.41 5.82 11.25
CA LYS A 670 -20.41 7.26 11.54
C LYS A 670 -21.82 7.83 11.43
N LYS A 671 -22.11 8.90 12.18
CA LYS A 671 -23.40 9.62 12.11
C LYS A 671 -23.75 10.11 10.69
N SER A 672 -22.74 10.41 9.88
CA SER A 672 -22.92 10.83 8.47
C SER A 672 -23.19 9.68 7.50
N GLU A 673 -22.98 8.43 7.92
CA GLU A 673 -23.12 7.22 7.09
C GLU A 673 -24.50 6.55 7.25
N TYR A 674 -25.31 7.01 8.22
CA TYR A 674 -26.67 6.53 8.46
C TYR A 674 -27.73 7.15 7.55
#